data_AF-A0A8T5FSN5-F1
#
_entry.id   AF-A0A8T5FSN5-F1
#
_cell.length_a   1.000
_cell.length_b   1.000
_cell.length_c   1.000
_cell.angle_alpha   90.00
_cell.angle_beta   90.00
_cell.angle_gamma   90.00
#
_symmetry.space_group_name_H-M   'P 1'
#
loop_
_entity.id
_entity.type
_entity.pdbx_description
1 polymer ?
#
loop_
_entity_poly.entity_id
_entity_poly.type
_entity_poly.pdbx_seq_one_letter_code
_entity_poly.pdbx_strand_id
1 'polypeptide(L)'
;MHKSWGVYLGILILVSSTLVLAETFDYGSTGDNIELEESFEDILPIISSAELPSLASANIVTDYGSTTQYQYIHFGSATDALQPPKARYIKSDESGVGSFIEILGGSSTTEAFFEYESVFDSGLESTVSTSDNLQDIEDITIKLFADDYIIINSKIDTANSKLTLLLATSAISDTILEGESKVYTIGLNKYEITATSISASPQSIILTVNGVDIGKMEENEYYRLADDTIVGVRNIVTSTGVVSDLANIYIGAKTIELEDTYNDNSFEQGFSTDGSNIAEGFILLKGTYASEVFTLTSLKYRGTNPTPIYISSGSRLSSSVSEQSSLLGNWDIIYNGFKSVTESPVKFESPSQSTYHLTFENQNNNAYKIPLFNKNGLTGDGTSRTYLRETSNSTNFKLQIEDYFVLSTGSEINDKTFALQYNSIDVNSKEVTFNEMLESGIEQITSTYTDSSTDGTLGEGSIDVDGYQFNFYIADSSGNNLTVDLDQDGTIESDVVTIVTKGGGIMDFPSAQVLLIEMTTKATSFEEATSDETVSFTFTSDNSTIGLSTGSFSNIEINGEGDTYSGMSDYGAEYVMTDVVTSSNKGDLVINYPHQQRYADVSIELLQTSSESTSKEEVQSTCSDGIQNGDETGLDCGGSCNSCDSINENETSEGLDKEIQETLSQEESINLEASQCPFGCLFTDSEDTTICLKVGEVIEKKYCSAPKDLTDQKKNGAVCTFSTECLSNTCEDNQCGLATGQVAASFNILFVLLLIFVIFKIHSLLKIRKSD
;
A
#
# COMPACT_ATOMS: atom_id res chain seq x y z
N MET A 1 -57.18 -34.78 -19.47
CA MET A 1 -58.01 -33.77 -18.76
C MET A 1 -57.16 -33.16 -17.66
N HIS A 2 -56.85 -31.86 -17.80
CA HIS A 2 -56.57 -30.86 -16.75
C HIS A 2 -55.45 -31.14 -15.72
N LYS A 3 -54.54 -30.22 -15.38
CA LYS A 3 -54.42 -28.77 -15.67
C LYS A 3 -53.07 -28.25 -15.13
N SER A 4 -52.57 -27.18 -15.80
CA SER A 4 -52.02 -25.94 -15.22
C SER A 4 -50.62 -25.98 -14.58
N TRP A 5 -49.56 -25.47 -15.23
CA TRP A 5 -49.15 -24.05 -15.41
C TRP A 5 -48.32 -23.49 -14.23
N GLY A 6 -47.15 -22.95 -14.58
CA GLY A 6 -46.27 -22.19 -13.71
C GLY A 6 -44.87 -22.03 -14.31
N VAL A 7 -44.75 -21.43 -15.49
CA VAL A 7 -43.47 -20.97 -16.04
C VAL A 7 -43.14 -19.66 -15.32
N TYR A 8 -42.19 -19.69 -14.39
CA TYR A 8 -41.53 -18.49 -13.90
C TYR A 8 -40.47 -18.10 -14.94
N LEU A 9 -40.82 -17.15 -15.81
CA LEU A 9 -39.85 -16.40 -16.59
C LEU A 9 -39.26 -15.35 -15.64
N GLY A 10 -38.17 -15.71 -14.96
CA GLY A 10 -37.36 -14.75 -14.24
C GLY A 10 -36.69 -13.84 -15.25
N ILE A 11 -37.13 -12.59 -15.31
CA ILE A 11 -36.37 -11.51 -15.94
C ILE A 11 -35.13 -11.34 -15.07
N LEU A 12 -34.02 -11.95 -15.50
CA LEU A 12 -32.70 -11.62 -14.99
C LEU A 12 -32.39 -10.23 -15.57
N ILE A 13 -32.66 -9.18 -14.78
CA ILE A 13 -32.05 -7.88 -15.02
C ILE A 13 -30.57 -8.11 -14.73
N LEU A 14 -29.80 -8.40 -15.79
CA LEU A 14 -28.36 -8.23 -15.79
C LEU A 14 -28.14 -6.72 -15.60
N VAL A 15 -27.98 -6.30 -14.35
CA VAL A 15 -27.23 -5.09 -14.06
C VAL A 15 -25.84 -5.42 -14.56
N SER A 16 -25.49 -4.91 -15.73
CA SER A 16 -24.09 -4.86 -16.16
C SER A 16 -23.40 -3.94 -15.16
N SER A 17 -22.87 -4.52 -14.10
CA SER A 17 -21.81 -3.89 -13.32
C SER A 17 -20.72 -3.55 -14.32
N THR A 18 -20.54 -2.26 -14.58
CA THR A 18 -19.39 -1.73 -15.30
C THR A 18 -18.16 -2.34 -14.63
N LEU A 19 -17.41 -3.14 -15.39
CA LEU A 19 -16.16 -3.70 -14.91
C LEU A 19 -15.18 -2.53 -14.89
N VAL A 20 -15.04 -1.87 -13.74
CA VAL A 20 -13.90 -0.97 -13.51
C VAL A 20 -12.68 -1.87 -13.49
N LEU A 21 -11.77 -1.67 -14.45
CA LEU A 21 -10.46 -2.32 -14.40
C LEU A 21 -9.68 -1.57 -13.31
N ALA A 22 -9.62 -2.19 -12.14
CA ALA A 22 -8.76 -1.74 -11.06
C ALA A 22 -7.38 -2.37 -11.24
N GLU A 23 -6.36 -1.53 -11.24
CA GLU A 23 -4.97 -1.94 -11.11
C GLU A 23 -4.50 -1.65 -9.69
N THR A 24 -3.78 -2.58 -9.08
CA THR A 24 -3.41 -2.49 -7.68
C THR A 24 -1.92 -2.75 -7.50
N PHE A 25 -1.27 -1.91 -6.72
CA PHE A 25 0.08 -2.09 -6.21
C PHE A 25 0.01 -2.35 -4.71
N ASP A 26 0.63 -3.44 -4.24
CA ASP A 26 0.71 -3.82 -2.83
C ASP A 26 2.09 -3.47 -2.29
N TYR A 27 2.16 -2.66 -1.23
CA TYR A 27 3.43 -2.28 -0.60
C TYR A 27 4.20 -3.50 -0.09
N GLY A 28 3.52 -4.58 0.32
CA GLY A 28 4.19 -5.83 0.71
C GLY A 28 4.95 -6.54 -0.41
N SER A 29 4.89 -6.06 -1.65
CA SER A 29 5.60 -6.64 -2.80
C SER A 29 6.99 -6.03 -3.05
N THR A 30 7.35 -4.92 -2.39
CA THR A 30 8.66 -4.26 -2.53
C THR A 30 9.81 -5.06 -1.89
N GLY A 31 9.47 -5.99 -0.99
CA GLY A 31 10.42 -6.71 -0.15
C GLY A 31 10.65 -6.05 1.21
N ASP A 32 10.00 -4.90 1.45
CA ASP A 32 10.04 -4.10 2.66
C ASP A 32 8.58 -3.76 3.06
N ASN A 33 8.20 -3.93 4.32
CA ASN A 33 6.81 -3.86 4.74
C ASN A 33 6.56 -2.64 5.63
N ILE A 34 5.42 -1.98 5.46
CA ILE A 34 5.05 -0.83 6.30
C ILE A 34 4.87 -1.27 7.76
N GLU A 35 5.82 -0.89 8.61
CA GLU A 35 5.83 -1.07 10.06
C GLU A 35 4.89 -0.07 10.74
N LEU A 36 4.61 -0.31 12.03
CA LEU A 36 3.94 0.71 12.84
C LEU A 36 4.87 1.93 12.97
N GLU A 37 4.28 3.12 12.88
CA GLU A 37 5.01 4.40 12.88
C GLU A 37 5.85 4.68 11.63
N GLU A 38 5.74 3.88 10.57
CA GLU A 38 6.49 4.08 9.33
C GLU A 38 5.70 4.84 8.25
N SER A 39 6.40 5.70 7.51
CA SER A 39 5.86 6.52 6.43
C SER A 39 6.06 5.87 5.06
N PHE A 40 5.13 6.12 4.13
CA PHE A 40 5.20 5.54 2.78
C PHE A 40 6.48 5.93 2.02
N GLU A 41 7.08 7.08 2.34
CA GLU A 41 8.31 7.55 1.70
C GLU A 41 9.55 6.72 2.06
N ASP A 42 9.54 6.04 3.20
CA ASP A 42 10.67 5.23 3.67
C ASP A 42 10.74 3.91 2.87
N ILE A 43 9.56 3.34 2.53
CA ILE A 43 9.45 2.11 1.72
C ILE A 43 9.59 2.39 0.22
N LEU A 44 8.70 3.22 -0.33
CA LEU A 44 8.65 3.52 -1.76
C LEU A 44 8.22 4.98 -1.99
N PRO A 45 9.19 5.91 -2.11
CA PRO A 45 8.90 7.33 -2.21
C PRO A 45 8.23 7.75 -3.52
N ILE A 46 8.42 6.97 -4.60
CA ILE A 46 7.92 7.28 -5.95
C ILE A 46 7.31 6.02 -6.56
N ILE A 47 6.04 6.11 -6.94
CA ILE A 47 5.32 5.10 -7.72
C ILE A 47 5.31 5.54 -9.18
N SER A 48 5.63 4.60 -10.07
CA SER A 48 5.70 4.82 -11.50
C SER A 48 5.00 3.71 -12.28
N SER A 49 5.17 3.69 -13.60
CA SER A 49 4.73 2.58 -14.46
C SER A 49 5.35 1.21 -14.14
N ALA A 50 6.41 1.16 -13.32
CA ALA A 50 7.00 -0.10 -12.88
C ALA A 50 6.09 -0.84 -11.88
N GLU A 51 5.46 -0.09 -10.98
CA GLU A 51 4.53 -0.60 -9.97
C GLU A 51 3.09 -0.59 -10.45
N LEU A 52 2.69 0.48 -11.14
CA LEU A 52 1.34 0.70 -11.68
C LEU A 52 1.41 0.98 -13.18
N PRO A 53 1.45 -0.05 -14.05
CA PRO A 53 1.48 0.08 -15.50
C PRO A 53 0.48 1.07 -16.14
N SER A 54 -0.66 1.40 -15.51
CA SER A 54 -1.58 2.44 -16.01
C SER A 54 -0.98 3.84 -15.99
N LEU A 55 0.10 4.07 -15.23
CA LEU A 55 0.94 5.26 -15.29
C LEU A 55 1.94 5.24 -16.47
N ALA A 56 1.83 4.27 -17.39
CA ALA A 56 2.71 4.14 -18.54
C ALA A 56 2.80 5.43 -19.37
N SER A 57 3.97 5.58 -19.97
CA SER A 57 4.25 6.73 -20.82
C SER A 57 3.33 6.77 -22.06
N ALA A 58 2.88 7.96 -22.43
CA ALA A 58 2.09 8.19 -23.63
C ALA A 58 2.89 9.03 -24.65
N ASN A 59 2.94 8.59 -25.90
CA ASN A 59 3.47 9.42 -26.98
C ASN A 59 2.37 10.34 -27.47
N ILE A 60 2.64 11.63 -27.40
CA ILE A 60 1.73 12.70 -27.82
C ILE A 60 2.31 13.32 -29.08
N VAL A 61 1.48 13.46 -30.12
CA VAL A 61 1.84 14.12 -31.37
C VAL A 61 0.91 15.31 -31.54
N THR A 62 1.50 16.48 -31.73
CA THR A 62 0.83 17.74 -32.04
C THR A 62 1.18 18.17 -33.47
N ASP A 63 0.52 19.19 -33.98
CA ASP A 63 0.86 19.79 -35.29
C ASP A 63 2.24 20.47 -35.29
N TYR A 64 2.79 20.76 -34.10
CA TYR A 64 4.10 21.38 -33.93
C TYR A 64 5.22 20.35 -33.73
N GLY A 65 4.95 19.24 -33.04
CA GLY A 65 5.98 18.26 -32.71
C GLY A 65 5.45 17.00 -32.02
N SER A 66 6.34 16.26 -31.39
CA SER A 66 5.96 15.10 -30.58
C SER A 66 6.70 15.11 -29.25
N THR A 67 6.04 14.61 -28.22
CA THR A 67 6.61 14.45 -26.87
C THR A 67 6.19 13.14 -26.25
N THR A 68 6.96 12.67 -25.28
CA THR A 68 6.60 11.52 -24.45
C THR A 68 6.21 12.03 -23.08
N GLN A 69 4.99 11.73 -22.66
CA GLN A 69 4.49 11.97 -21.33
C GLN A 69 4.95 10.86 -20.39
N TYR A 70 5.49 11.20 -19.22
CA TYR A 70 5.74 10.29 -18.10
C TYR A 70 4.90 10.71 -16.90
N GLN A 71 4.56 9.77 -16.01
CA GLN A 71 3.72 10.00 -14.85
C GLN A 71 4.32 9.36 -13.59
N TYR A 72 4.17 10.05 -12.45
CA TYR A 72 4.67 9.61 -11.15
C TYR A 72 3.71 10.03 -10.04
N ILE A 73 3.63 9.22 -8.98
CA ILE A 73 3.02 9.58 -7.70
C ILE A 73 4.12 9.58 -6.65
N HIS A 74 4.32 10.71 -5.98
CA HIS A 74 5.34 10.91 -4.97
C HIS A 74 4.69 10.95 -3.59
N PHE A 75 5.20 10.15 -2.66
CA PHE A 75 4.89 10.25 -1.23
C PHE A 75 5.98 11.01 -0.45
N GLY A 76 7.15 11.20 -1.05
CA GLY A 76 8.23 11.99 -0.48
C GLY A 76 9.46 11.98 -1.39
N SER A 77 10.37 12.93 -1.18
CA SER A 77 11.71 12.90 -1.75
C SER A 77 12.65 13.82 -0.95
N ALA A 78 13.96 13.67 -1.12
CA ALA A 78 14.94 14.56 -0.47
C ALA A 78 14.77 16.06 -0.85
N THR A 79 14.01 16.37 -1.91
CA THR A 79 13.75 17.73 -2.39
C THR A 79 12.29 18.19 -2.21
N ASP A 80 11.37 17.26 -1.93
CA ASP A 80 9.94 17.53 -1.79
C ASP A 80 9.54 17.35 -0.33
N ALA A 81 9.38 18.46 0.39
CA ALA A 81 8.76 18.42 1.70
C ALA A 81 7.28 18.07 1.52
N LEU A 82 6.94 16.80 1.79
CA LEU A 82 5.58 16.26 1.86
C LEU A 82 5.36 15.70 3.28
N GLN A 83 4.11 15.40 3.62
CA GLN A 83 3.73 14.69 4.83
C GLN A 83 3.07 13.36 4.45
N PRO A 84 3.87 12.34 4.08
CA PRO A 84 3.34 11.07 3.60
C PRO A 84 2.41 10.41 4.61
N PRO A 85 1.45 9.58 4.13
CA PRO A 85 0.66 8.72 4.98
C PRO A 85 1.56 7.81 5.83
N LYS A 86 1.11 7.53 7.05
CA LYS A 86 1.86 6.73 8.04
C LYS A 86 0.95 5.74 8.76
N ALA A 87 1.44 4.53 9.01
CA ALA A 87 0.70 3.55 9.80
C ALA A 87 0.75 3.90 11.29
N ARG A 88 -0.41 3.92 11.94
CA ARG A 88 -0.56 4.33 13.36
C ARG A 88 -1.51 3.39 14.10
N TYR A 89 -1.32 3.25 15.41
CA TYR A 89 -2.29 2.65 16.34
C TYR A 89 -2.67 3.69 17.39
N ILE A 90 -3.82 4.34 17.20
CA ILE A 90 -4.19 5.56 17.91
C ILE A 90 -5.68 5.58 18.24
N LYS A 91 -6.12 6.57 19.03
CA LYS A 91 -7.53 6.89 19.19
C LYS A 91 -7.98 7.91 18.15
N SER A 92 -8.92 7.51 17.29
CA SER A 92 -9.68 8.40 16.42
C SER A 92 -11.01 8.79 17.08
N ASP A 93 -11.42 10.05 16.92
CA ASP A 93 -12.71 10.54 17.43
C ASP A 93 -13.91 9.84 16.79
N GLU A 94 -13.76 9.33 15.56
CA GLU A 94 -14.85 8.71 14.80
C GLU A 94 -14.88 7.18 14.91
N SER A 95 -13.70 6.56 15.00
CA SER A 95 -13.54 5.10 14.90
C SER A 95 -13.02 4.43 16.18
N GLY A 96 -12.80 5.20 17.25
CA GLY A 96 -12.26 4.70 18.51
C GLY A 96 -10.78 4.34 18.40
N VAL A 97 -10.33 3.41 19.24
CA VAL A 97 -8.94 2.95 19.25
C VAL A 97 -8.76 1.83 18.25
N GLY A 98 -7.74 1.95 17.41
CA GLY A 98 -7.42 0.92 16.42
C GLY A 98 -6.24 1.31 15.56
N SER A 99 -6.02 0.50 14.53
CA SER A 99 -4.99 0.77 13.53
C SER A 99 -5.56 1.59 12.37
N PHE A 100 -4.77 2.54 11.87
CA PHE A 100 -5.12 3.44 10.77
C PHE A 100 -3.92 3.70 9.87
N ILE A 101 -4.18 4.06 8.62
CA ILE A 101 -3.27 4.94 7.88
C ILE A 101 -3.68 6.38 8.19
N GLU A 102 -2.81 7.10 8.89
CA GLU A 102 -2.99 8.49 9.23
C GLU A 102 -2.39 9.37 8.12
N ILE A 103 -3.19 10.34 7.68
CA ILE A 103 -2.73 11.47 6.89
C ILE A 103 -2.94 12.71 7.74
N LEU A 104 -1.87 13.46 7.98
CA LEU A 104 -1.94 14.68 8.78
C LEU A 104 -2.73 15.77 8.06
N GLY A 105 -3.41 16.61 8.84
CA GLY A 105 -4.09 17.78 8.30
C GLY A 105 -3.08 18.81 7.80
N GLY A 106 -3.32 19.36 6.62
CA GLY A 106 -2.43 20.28 5.93
C GLY A 106 -3.18 21.34 5.12
N SER A 107 -2.56 22.50 4.94
CA SER A 107 -3.12 23.63 4.18
C SER A 107 -2.08 24.37 3.33
N SER A 108 -0.88 23.82 3.22
CA SER A 108 0.25 24.38 2.48
C SER A 108 0.91 23.32 1.60
N THR A 109 1.72 23.76 0.64
CA THR A 109 2.42 22.87 -0.29
C THR A 109 3.37 21.89 0.39
N THR A 110 3.86 22.21 1.59
CA THR A 110 4.75 21.34 2.37
C THR A 110 4.01 20.40 3.32
N GLU A 111 2.71 20.59 3.49
CA GLU A 111 1.81 19.73 4.27
C GLU A 111 0.94 18.85 3.36
N ALA A 112 1.27 18.79 2.06
CA ALA A 112 0.63 17.88 1.13
C ALA A 112 1.08 16.44 1.40
N PHE A 113 0.15 15.49 1.29
CA PHE A 113 0.43 14.09 1.62
C PHE A 113 0.86 13.25 0.40
N PHE A 114 0.74 13.82 -0.80
CA PHE A 114 1.29 13.26 -2.03
C PHE A 114 1.46 14.36 -3.09
N GLU A 115 2.29 14.09 -4.08
CA GLU A 115 2.38 14.86 -5.33
C GLU A 115 2.16 13.93 -6.53
N TYR A 116 1.29 14.30 -7.45
CA TYR A 116 1.24 13.71 -8.79
C TYR A 116 2.08 14.58 -9.73
N GLU A 117 2.96 13.96 -10.52
CA GLU A 117 3.79 14.63 -11.50
C GLU A 117 3.57 14.02 -12.89
N SER A 118 3.32 14.88 -13.88
CA SER A 118 3.39 14.56 -15.29
C SER A 118 4.47 15.38 -15.98
N VAL A 119 5.38 14.70 -16.68
CA VAL A 119 6.51 15.32 -17.40
C VAL A 119 6.35 15.10 -18.90
N PHE A 120 6.50 16.17 -19.69
CA PHE A 120 6.55 16.12 -21.14
C PHE A 120 8.00 16.27 -21.58
N ASP A 121 8.66 15.16 -21.96
CA ASP A 121 10.10 15.04 -22.22
C ASP A 121 10.67 16.19 -23.08
N SER A 122 10.23 16.28 -24.33
CA SER A 122 10.62 17.34 -25.26
C SER A 122 9.78 18.61 -25.11
N GLY A 123 8.86 18.61 -24.14
CA GLY A 123 7.82 19.61 -23.97
C GLY A 123 6.63 19.42 -24.93
N LEU A 124 5.45 19.76 -24.45
CA LEU A 124 4.23 19.82 -25.24
C LEU A 124 4.12 21.21 -25.87
N GLU A 125 4.43 21.30 -27.16
CA GLU A 125 4.62 22.56 -27.87
C GLU A 125 3.38 23.02 -28.64
N SER A 126 3.12 24.33 -28.60
CA SER A 126 2.09 24.99 -29.39
C SER A 126 2.46 26.41 -29.77
N THR A 127 2.04 26.80 -30.97
CA THR A 127 1.96 28.19 -31.41
C THR A 127 0.94 28.93 -30.55
N VAL A 128 1.27 30.16 -30.15
CA VAL A 128 0.33 31.08 -29.49
C VAL A 128 -0.44 31.84 -30.55
N SER A 129 -1.75 31.61 -30.61
CA SER A 129 -2.63 32.26 -31.56
C SER A 129 -2.84 33.75 -31.24
N THR A 130 -3.42 34.49 -32.20
CA THR A 130 -3.79 35.90 -31.99
C THR A 130 -4.88 36.12 -30.93
N SER A 131 -5.55 35.04 -30.53
CA SER A 131 -6.57 35.04 -29.47
C SER A 131 -6.00 34.55 -28.14
N ASP A 132 -4.67 34.44 -28.00
CA ASP A 132 -3.97 34.00 -26.79
C ASP A 132 -4.31 32.55 -26.36
N ASN A 133 -4.52 31.66 -27.34
CA ASN A 133 -4.75 30.22 -27.14
C ASN A 133 -3.61 29.38 -27.73
N LEU A 134 -3.43 28.16 -27.22
CA LEU A 134 -2.44 27.17 -27.63
C LEU A 134 -3.06 26.13 -28.60
N GLN A 135 -3.23 26.54 -29.85
CA GLN A 135 -4.02 25.80 -30.85
C GLN A 135 -3.51 24.39 -31.18
N ASP A 136 -2.21 24.13 -31.08
CA ASP A 136 -1.63 22.85 -31.50
C ASP A 136 -1.80 21.75 -30.42
N ILE A 137 -2.13 22.15 -29.18
CA ILE A 137 -2.34 21.21 -28.05
C ILE A 137 -3.82 21.07 -27.68
N GLU A 138 -4.69 21.91 -28.23
CA GLU A 138 -6.13 21.71 -28.13
C GLU A 138 -6.52 20.40 -28.84
N ASP A 139 -7.42 19.65 -28.22
CA ASP A 139 -7.91 18.33 -28.64
C ASP A 139 -6.89 17.20 -28.59
N ILE A 140 -5.74 17.46 -27.99
CA ILE A 140 -4.78 16.44 -27.66
C ILE A 140 -5.20 15.74 -26.37
N THR A 141 -5.10 14.43 -26.38
CA THR A 141 -5.32 13.60 -25.20
C THR A 141 -4.01 13.50 -24.41
N ILE A 142 -4.08 13.84 -23.13
CA ILE A 142 -3.05 13.59 -22.12
C ILE A 142 -3.61 12.61 -21.09
N LYS A 143 -2.73 11.86 -20.41
CA LYS A 143 -3.15 11.02 -19.28
C LYS A 143 -3.00 11.77 -17.97
N LEU A 144 -3.99 11.66 -17.09
CA LEU A 144 -3.86 12.00 -15.68
C LEU A 144 -4.21 10.76 -14.88
N PHE A 145 -3.24 10.21 -14.16
CA PHE A 145 -3.33 8.87 -13.56
C PHE A 145 -3.68 7.82 -14.63
N ALA A 146 -4.77 7.08 -14.44
CA ALA A 146 -5.27 6.07 -15.38
C ALA A 146 -6.22 6.62 -16.44
N ASP A 147 -6.71 7.86 -16.29
CA ASP A 147 -7.77 8.43 -17.11
C ASP A 147 -7.22 9.30 -18.25
N ASP A 148 -7.90 9.23 -19.39
CA ASP A 148 -7.60 10.04 -20.58
C ASP A 148 -8.35 11.38 -20.51
N TYR A 149 -7.62 12.48 -20.60
CA TYR A 149 -8.12 13.85 -20.62
C TYR A 149 -7.80 14.52 -21.94
N ILE A 150 -8.80 15.11 -22.57
CA ILE A 150 -8.65 15.98 -23.74
C ILE A 150 -8.45 17.42 -23.26
N ILE A 151 -7.45 18.11 -23.79
CA ILE A 151 -7.29 19.56 -23.59
C ILE A 151 -8.36 20.24 -24.46
N ILE A 152 -9.44 20.69 -23.84
CA ILE A 152 -10.58 21.30 -24.56
C ILE A 152 -10.30 22.76 -24.89
N ASN A 153 -9.66 23.48 -23.96
CA ASN A 153 -9.38 24.90 -24.13
C ASN A 153 -8.08 25.23 -23.43
N SER A 154 -7.34 26.17 -24.01
CA SER A 154 -6.09 26.67 -23.49
C SER A 154 -6.06 28.19 -23.58
N LYS A 155 -5.66 28.85 -22.49
CA LYS A 155 -5.50 30.31 -22.45
C LYS A 155 -4.14 30.67 -21.89
N ILE A 156 -3.39 31.51 -22.58
CA ILE A 156 -2.07 31.98 -22.15
C ILE A 156 -2.00 33.50 -22.10
N ASP A 157 -1.75 34.08 -20.93
CA ASP A 157 -1.40 35.48 -20.78
C ASP A 157 0.12 35.62 -20.67
N THR A 158 0.77 35.87 -21.80
CA THR A 158 2.24 36.00 -21.87
C THR A 158 2.77 37.24 -21.15
N ALA A 159 1.92 38.25 -20.87
CA ALA A 159 2.33 39.46 -20.16
C ALA A 159 2.41 39.22 -18.65
N ASN A 160 1.50 38.41 -18.11
CA ASN A 160 1.47 38.02 -16.69
C ASN A 160 2.02 36.61 -16.43
N SER A 161 2.45 35.91 -17.48
CA SER A 161 2.94 34.53 -17.44
C SER A 161 1.92 33.55 -16.84
N LYS A 162 0.64 33.75 -17.14
CA LYS A 162 -0.45 32.88 -16.67
C LYS A 162 -0.86 31.89 -17.75
N LEU A 163 -1.05 30.63 -17.36
CA LEU A 163 -1.58 29.57 -18.20
C LEU A 163 -2.83 28.99 -17.54
N THR A 164 -3.91 28.88 -18.30
CA THR A 164 -5.13 28.16 -17.91
C THR A 164 -5.38 27.03 -18.90
N LEU A 165 -5.56 25.81 -18.39
CA LEU A 165 -5.93 24.64 -19.18
C LEU A 165 -7.28 24.11 -18.71
N LEU A 166 -8.22 23.96 -19.63
CA LEU A 166 -9.47 23.25 -19.39
C LEU A 166 -9.36 21.85 -19.99
N LEU A 167 -9.32 20.86 -19.13
CA LEU A 167 -9.23 19.44 -19.45
C LEU A 167 -10.60 18.80 -19.28
N ALA A 168 -10.88 17.75 -20.05
CA ALA A 168 -12.04 16.93 -19.78
C ALA A 168 -11.79 15.46 -20.07
N THR A 169 -12.34 14.58 -19.24
CA THR A 169 -12.34 13.12 -19.49
C THR A 169 -12.94 12.84 -20.86
N SER A 170 -12.57 11.74 -21.54
CA SER A 170 -13.02 11.38 -22.90
C SER A 170 -14.45 11.85 -23.27
N ALA A 171 -14.56 13.08 -23.80
CA ALA A 171 -15.82 13.67 -24.24
C ALA A 171 -16.21 13.06 -25.59
N ILE A 172 -17.51 12.93 -25.87
CA ILE A 172 -17.92 12.65 -27.26
C ILE A 172 -17.75 13.94 -28.04
N SER A 173 -16.78 13.97 -28.96
CA SER A 173 -16.66 15.04 -29.96
C SER A 173 -17.37 14.64 -31.26
N ASP A 174 -18.20 15.52 -31.82
CA ASP A 174 -18.88 15.30 -33.10
C ASP A 174 -19.10 16.62 -33.84
N THR A 175 -19.29 16.53 -35.16
CA THR A 175 -19.66 17.65 -36.01
C THR A 175 -21.17 17.67 -36.20
N ILE A 176 -21.83 18.80 -35.95
CA ILE A 176 -23.27 18.96 -36.17
C ILE A 176 -23.52 20.05 -37.22
N LEU A 177 -24.35 19.75 -38.22
CA LEU A 177 -24.75 20.69 -39.26
C LEU A 177 -25.90 21.58 -38.78
N GLU A 178 -26.01 22.80 -39.31
CA GLU A 178 -27.16 23.66 -39.03
C GLU A 178 -28.48 22.96 -39.40
N GLY A 179 -29.41 22.89 -38.44
CA GLY A 179 -30.69 22.20 -38.52
C GLY A 179 -30.64 20.71 -38.19
N GLU A 180 -29.46 20.13 -37.95
CA GLU A 180 -29.28 18.72 -37.61
C GLU A 180 -29.53 18.47 -36.12
N SER A 181 -30.16 17.32 -35.81
CA SER A 181 -30.32 16.79 -34.46
C SER A 181 -29.58 15.47 -34.35
N LYS A 182 -28.78 15.31 -33.30
CA LYS A 182 -28.06 14.08 -33.00
C LYS A 182 -28.27 13.64 -31.57
N VAL A 183 -28.29 12.33 -31.34
CA VAL A 183 -28.48 11.74 -30.01
C VAL A 183 -27.16 11.15 -29.52
N TYR A 184 -26.73 11.60 -28.35
CA TYR A 184 -25.54 11.15 -27.65
C TYR A 184 -25.95 10.39 -26.40
N THR A 185 -25.25 9.30 -26.09
CA THR A 185 -25.48 8.53 -24.86
C THR A 185 -24.27 8.65 -23.96
N ILE A 186 -24.48 9.13 -22.72
CA ILE A 186 -23.44 9.27 -21.68
C ILE A 186 -23.98 8.57 -20.44
N GLY A 187 -23.25 7.57 -19.95
CA GLY A 187 -23.75 6.62 -18.97
C GLY A 187 -25.08 6.01 -19.41
N LEU A 188 -26.11 6.21 -18.59
CA LEU A 188 -27.48 5.75 -18.85
C LEU A 188 -28.39 6.84 -19.48
N ASN A 189 -27.86 8.06 -19.64
CA ASN A 189 -28.63 9.21 -20.10
C ASN A 189 -28.47 9.42 -21.60
N LYS A 190 -29.55 9.86 -22.26
CA LYS A 190 -29.55 10.25 -23.67
C LYS A 190 -29.74 11.77 -23.80
N TYR A 191 -28.95 12.37 -24.68
CA TYR A 191 -28.94 13.80 -24.97
C TYR A 191 -29.16 14.00 -26.46
N GLU A 192 -30.33 14.50 -26.85
CA GLU A 192 -30.60 14.96 -28.20
C GLU A 192 -30.14 16.41 -28.32
N ILE A 193 -29.04 16.65 -29.03
CA ILE A 193 -28.53 18.00 -29.30
C ILE A 193 -28.93 18.40 -30.72
N THR A 194 -29.51 19.58 -30.87
CA THR A 194 -29.87 20.16 -32.16
C THR A 194 -29.17 21.50 -32.37
N ALA A 195 -28.48 21.64 -33.50
CA ALA A 195 -27.93 22.92 -33.95
C ALA A 195 -29.03 23.75 -34.61
N THR A 196 -29.67 24.64 -33.85
CA THR A 196 -30.87 25.36 -34.30
C THR A 196 -30.55 26.43 -35.34
N SER A 197 -29.43 27.13 -35.15
CA SER A 197 -28.94 28.11 -36.12
C SER A 197 -27.44 28.34 -35.93
N ILE A 198 -26.73 28.62 -37.02
CA ILE A 198 -25.33 29.04 -37.00
C ILE A 198 -25.22 30.41 -37.67
N SER A 199 -24.43 31.30 -37.08
CA SER A 199 -24.20 32.67 -37.56
C SER A 199 -22.73 32.86 -37.87
N ALA A 200 -22.42 33.61 -38.93
CA ALA A 200 -21.05 33.93 -39.36
C ALA A 200 -20.50 35.23 -38.76
N SER A 201 -21.33 36.09 -38.16
CA SER A 201 -20.88 37.39 -37.64
C SER A 201 -21.75 37.90 -36.47
N PRO A 202 -21.32 37.71 -35.21
CA PRO A 202 -20.17 36.89 -34.80
C PRO A 202 -20.40 35.41 -35.11
N GLN A 203 -19.31 34.64 -35.21
CA GLN A 203 -19.38 33.18 -35.30
C GLN A 203 -20.02 32.64 -34.03
N SER A 204 -21.19 32.01 -34.19
CA SER A 204 -21.93 31.48 -33.05
C SER A 204 -22.96 30.45 -33.46
N ILE A 205 -23.31 29.55 -32.54
CA ILE A 205 -24.32 28.52 -32.71
C ILE A 205 -25.39 28.67 -31.62
N ILE A 206 -26.65 28.35 -31.93
CA ILE A 206 -27.70 28.15 -30.92
C ILE A 206 -27.96 26.66 -30.84
N LEU A 207 -27.74 26.08 -29.66
CA LEU A 207 -27.99 24.67 -29.39
C LEU A 207 -29.29 24.50 -28.61
N THR A 208 -30.03 23.44 -28.91
CA THR A 208 -31.06 22.91 -28.00
C THR A 208 -30.66 21.52 -27.54
N VAL A 209 -30.85 21.22 -26.25
CA VAL A 209 -30.54 19.92 -25.66
C VAL A 209 -31.82 19.34 -25.09
N ASN A 210 -32.22 18.15 -25.56
CA ASN A 210 -33.50 17.52 -25.21
C ASN A 210 -34.71 18.47 -25.41
N GLY A 211 -34.66 19.30 -26.45
CA GLY A 211 -35.68 20.30 -26.79
C GLY A 211 -35.64 21.60 -25.96
N VAL A 212 -34.67 21.77 -25.06
CA VAL A 212 -34.46 23.01 -24.28
C VAL A 212 -33.39 23.86 -24.95
N ASP A 213 -33.70 25.11 -25.27
CA ASP A 213 -32.74 26.10 -25.79
C ASP A 213 -31.72 26.47 -24.70
N ILE A 214 -30.45 26.16 -24.94
CA ILE A 214 -29.34 26.46 -24.03
C ILE A 214 -28.64 27.80 -24.37
N GLY A 215 -29.18 28.53 -25.35
CA GLY A 215 -28.74 29.86 -25.73
C GLY A 215 -27.73 29.87 -26.87
N LYS A 216 -27.29 31.09 -27.18
CA LYS A 216 -26.23 31.36 -28.17
C LYS A 216 -24.87 31.07 -27.52
N MET A 217 -24.06 30.30 -28.21
CA MET A 217 -22.69 29.93 -27.82
C MET A 217 -21.71 30.32 -28.93
N GLU A 218 -20.59 30.90 -28.56
CA GLU A 218 -19.46 31.21 -29.44
C GLU A 218 -18.43 30.08 -29.42
N GLU A 219 -17.42 30.19 -30.29
CA GLU A 219 -16.31 29.24 -30.31
C GLU A 219 -15.60 29.24 -28.93
N ASN A 220 -15.30 28.04 -28.42
CA ASN A 220 -14.73 27.78 -27.09
C ASN A 220 -15.65 28.06 -25.90
N GLU A 221 -16.94 28.36 -26.12
CA GLU A 221 -17.92 28.43 -25.05
C GLU A 221 -18.51 27.05 -24.74
N TYR A 222 -18.90 26.85 -23.48
CA TYR A 222 -19.59 25.66 -23.03
C TYR A 222 -20.81 25.99 -22.16
N TYR A 223 -21.71 25.02 -22.07
CA TYR A 223 -22.93 25.08 -21.29
C TYR A 223 -23.02 23.86 -20.39
N ARG A 224 -23.35 24.09 -19.12
CA ARG A 224 -23.54 23.06 -18.10
C ARG A 224 -25.02 22.71 -17.98
N LEU A 225 -25.37 21.45 -18.24
CA LEU A 225 -26.73 20.92 -18.09
C LEU A 225 -27.08 20.73 -16.61
N ALA A 226 -28.36 20.47 -16.33
CA ALA A 226 -28.87 20.32 -14.96
C ALA A 226 -28.34 19.06 -14.23
N ASP A 227 -27.80 18.10 -14.98
CA ASP A 227 -27.13 16.90 -14.48
C ASP A 227 -25.61 17.01 -14.58
N ASP A 228 -25.09 18.25 -14.62
CA ASP A 228 -23.68 18.61 -14.72
C ASP A 228 -22.95 18.18 -16.00
N THR A 229 -23.65 17.53 -16.93
CA THR A 229 -23.11 17.20 -18.24
C THR A 229 -22.80 18.49 -19.00
N ILE A 230 -21.58 18.59 -19.51
CA ILE A 230 -21.15 19.76 -20.29
C ILE A 230 -21.39 19.50 -21.76
N VAL A 231 -21.94 20.50 -22.44
CA VAL A 231 -21.99 20.61 -23.90
C VAL A 231 -21.15 21.81 -24.28
N GLY A 232 -20.15 21.65 -25.12
CA GLY A 232 -19.34 22.78 -25.58
C GLY A 232 -19.20 22.85 -27.08
N VAL A 233 -18.80 24.02 -27.54
CA VAL A 233 -18.62 24.36 -28.95
C VAL A 233 -17.15 24.60 -29.20
N ARG A 234 -16.54 23.74 -30.03
CA ARG A 234 -15.11 23.76 -30.33
C ARG A 234 -14.78 24.69 -31.48
N ASN A 235 -15.46 24.55 -32.61
CA ASN A 235 -15.22 25.33 -33.81
C ASN A 235 -16.53 25.53 -34.57
N ILE A 236 -16.71 26.69 -35.19
CA ILE A 236 -17.86 27.02 -36.01
C ILE A 236 -17.39 27.37 -37.42
N VAL A 237 -17.74 26.52 -38.39
CA VAL A 237 -17.40 26.74 -39.80
C VAL A 237 -18.65 27.23 -40.52
N THR A 238 -18.56 28.44 -41.07
CA THR A 238 -19.64 29.04 -41.87
C THR A 238 -19.26 29.14 -43.33
N SER A 239 -20.22 28.89 -44.21
CA SER A 239 -20.05 28.83 -45.66
C SER A 239 -20.93 29.90 -46.32
N THR A 240 -20.37 30.63 -47.29
CA THR A 240 -21.12 31.60 -48.09
C THR A 240 -21.85 30.96 -49.28
N GLY A 241 -21.99 29.63 -49.32
CA GLY A 241 -22.41 28.82 -50.48
C GLY A 241 -23.61 27.90 -50.24
N VAL A 242 -23.66 26.76 -50.95
CA VAL A 242 -24.74 25.74 -50.87
C VAL A 242 -24.47 24.68 -49.79
N VAL A 243 -23.30 24.73 -49.15
CA VAL A 243 -22.91 23.82 -48.06
C VAL A 243 -23.48 24.38 -46.76
N SER A 244 -24.12 23.54 -45.94
CA SER A 244 -24.65 23.95 -44.64
C SER A 244 -23.52 24.33 -43.69
N ASP A 245 -23.77 25.33 -42.86
CA ASP A 245 -22.88 25.68 -41.77
C ASP A 245 -22.76 24.50 -40.79
N LEU A 246 -21.62 24.36 -40.12
CA LEU A 246 -21.38 23.29 -39.15
C LEU A 246 -20.67 23.80 -37.91
N ALA A 247 -20.83 23.06 -36.81
CA ALA A 247 -20.05 23.25 -35.60
C ALA A 247 -19.49 21.92 -35.11
N ASN A 248 -18.26 21.93 -34.62
CA ASN A 248 -17.72 20.84 -33.84
C ASN A 248 -18.13 21.06 -32.39
N ILE A 249 -18.78 20.07 -31.79
CA ILE A 249 -19.24 20.10 -30.40
C ILE A 249 -18.62 18.96 -29.61
N TYR A 250 -18.62 19.08 -28.29
CA TYR A 250 -18.31 17.98 -27.40
C TYR A 250 -19.37 17.84 -26.30
N ILE A 251 -19.61 16.63 -25.80
CA ILE A 251 -20.54 16.36 -24.70
C ILE A 251 -20.04 15.25 -23.75
N GLY A 252 -20.35 15.37 -22.45
CA GLY A 252 -20.35 14.23 -21.52
C GLY A 252 -19.13 14.05 -20.64
N ALA A 253 -18.28 15.07 -20.55
CA ALA A 253 -17.03 14.96 -19.81
C ALA A 253 -17.12 15.56 -18.40
N LYS A 254 -16.41 14.94 -17.45
CA LYS A 254 -15.95 15.62 -16.23
C LYS A 254 -14.83 16.57 -16.62
N THR A 255 -14.89 17.80 -16.12
CA THR A 255 -13.92 18.84 -16.45
C THR A 255 -13.03 19.19 -15.29
N ILE A 256 -11.78 19.52 -15.61
CA ILE A 256 -10.80 20.04 -14.67
C ILE A 256 -10.18 21.28 -15.29
N GLU A 257 -10.25 22.40 -14.59
CA GLU A 257 -9.59 23.64 -14.97
C GLU A 257 -8.39 23.87 -14.05
N LEU A 258 -7.22 24.02 -14.67
CA LEU A 258 -5.93 24.20 -14.00
C LEU A 258 -5.39 25.58 -14.38
N GLU A 259 -4.94 26.36 -13.40
CA GLU A 259 -4.33 27.67 -13.63
C GLU A 259 -3.01 27.79 -12.87
N ASP A 260 -1.97 28.32 -13.51
CA ASP A 260 -0.69 28.58 -12.87
C ASP A 260 0.12 29.73 -13.50
N THR A 261 1.08 30.27 -12.75
CA THR A 261 2.13 31.19 -13.24
C THR A 261 3.29 30.41 -13.86
N TYR A 262 3.17 30.04 -15.14
CA TYR A 262 3.93 28.94 -15.72
C TYR A 262 5.47 29.05 -15.73
N ASN A 263 6.03 30.24 -15.54
CA ASN A 263 7.47 30.47 -15.61
C ASN A 263 8.16 30.48 -14.25
N ASP A 264 7.44 30.25 -13.16
CA ASP A 264 8.00 30.15 -11.81
C ASP A 264 8.02 28.69 -11.31
N ASN A 265 8.44 28.46 -10.05
CA ASN A 265 8.45 27.14 -9.43
C ASN A 265 7.50 27.08 -8.23
N SER A 266 6.51 27.96 -8.18
CA SER A 266 5.58 28.10 -7.07
C SER A 266 4.29 27.40 -7.44
N PHE A 267 3.70 26.64 -6.52
CA PHE A 267 2.36 26.12 -6.77
C PHE A 267 1.32 27.21 -6.51
N GLU A 268 0.29 27.25 -7.35
CA GLU A 268 -0.93 28.02 -7.12
C GLU A 268 -1.96 27.17 -6.37
N GLN A 269 -2.67 27.80 -5.44
CA GLN A 269 -3.67 27.10 -4.63
C GLN A 269 -4.98 26.97 -5.38
N GLY A 270 -5.48 25.74 -5.39
CA GLY A 270 -6.79 25.35 -5.89
C GLY A 270 -6.82 25.05 -7.38
N PHE A 271 -7.93 24.44 -7.77
CA PHE A 271 -8.29 24.15 -9.17
C PHE A 271 -9.82 24.07 -9.25
N SER A 272 -10.39 24.00 -10.44
CA SER A 272 -11.83 23.78 -10.58
C SER A 272 -12.11 22.40 -11.14
N THR A 273 -13.04 21.67 -10.53
CA THR A 273 -13.62 20.45 -11.08
C THR A 273 -15.09 20.71 -11.35
N ASP A 274 -15.53 20.46 -12.58
CA ASP A 274 -16.94 20.68 -12.95
C ASP A 274 -17.44 22.09 -12.56
N GLY A 275 -16.60 23.10 -12.80
CA GLY A 275 -16.89 24.51 -12.49
C GLY A 275 -16.94 24.85 -11.00
N SER A 276 -16.74 23.88 -10.11
CA SER A 276 -16.64 24.06 -8.67
C SER A 276 -15.18 24.18 -8.26
N ASN A 277 -14.84 25.22 -7.50
CA ASN A 277 -13.49 25.42 -7.00
C ASN A 277 -13.20 24.44 -5.85
N ILE A 278 -12.07 23.76 -5.93
CA ILE A 278 -11.50 22.89 -4.91
C ILE A 278 -10.27 23.60 -4.33
N ALA A 279 -10.30 23.90 -3.03
CA ALA A 279 -9.24 24.67 -2.37
C ALA A 279 -8.12 23.78 -1.80
N GLU A 280 -8.41 22.49 -1.65
CA GLU A 280 -7.60 21.46 -0.99
C GLU A 280 -6.52 20.85 -1.90
N GLY A 281 -6.12 21.55 -2.95
CA GLY A 281 -5.06 21.12 -3.87
C GLY A 281 -4.19 22.28 -4.33
N PHE A 282 -3.04 21.96 -4.90
CA PHE A 282 -2.06 22.93 -5.39
C PHE A 282 -1.56 22.50 -6.77
N ILE A 283 -1.54 23.43 -7.73
CA ILE A 283 -1.18 23.20 -9.13
C ILE A 283 0.13 23.91 -9.45
N LEU A 284 1.00 23.25 -10.22
CA LEU A 284 2.17 23.87 -10.85
C LEU A 284 2.22 23.42 -12.31
N LEU A 285 2.10 24.35 -13.25
CA LEU A 285 2.21 24.13 -14.69
C LEU A 285 3.49 24.76 -15.20
N LYS A 286 4.57 23.99 -15.32
CA LYS A 286 5.85 24.54 -15.77
C LYS A 286 5.90 24.67 -17.29
N GLY A 287 6.24 25.85 -17.80
CA GLY A 287 6.44 26.05 -19.24
C GLY A 287 7.33 27.23 -19.58
N THR A 288 7.60 27.39 -20.87
CA THR A 288 8.37 28.52 -21.42
C THR A 288 7.69 29.09 -22.66
N TYR A 289 7.79 30.41 -22.86
CA TYR A 289 7.30 31.08 -24.05
C TYR A 289 8.45 31.80 -24.76
N ALA A 290 8.71 31.45 -26.02
CA ALA A 290 9.72 32.09 -26.83
C ALA A 290 9.35 32.03 -28.32
N SER A 291 9.56 33.13 -29.04
CA SER A 291 9.36 33.18 -30.50
C SER A 291 7.97 32.73 -30.95
N GLU A 292 6.91 33.16 -30.26
CA GLU A 292 5.50 32.81 -30.55
C GLU A 292 5.13 31.35 -30.27
N VAL A 293 6.04 30.58 -29.66
CA VAL A 293 5.84 29.18 -29.29
C VAL A 293 5.87 29.05 -27.78
N PHE A 294 4.87 28.34 -27.25
CA PHE A 294 4.82 27.91 -25.87
C PHE A 294 5.18 26.43 -25.76
N THR A 295 5.97 26.08 -24.76
CA THR A 295 6.37 24.71 -24.47
C THR A 295 6.00 24.40 -23.02
N LEU A 296 5.02 23.52 -22.80
CA LEU A 296 4.66 22.99 -21.48
C LEU A 296 5.57 21.81 -21.14
N THR A 297 6.31 21.88 -20.04
CA THR A 297 7.28 20.86 -19.65
C THR A 297 6.78 19.92 -18.56
N SER A 298 5.94 20.41 -17.64
CA SER A 298 5.37 19.55 -16.60
C SER A 298 4.07 20.10 -16.02
N LEU A 299 3.27 19.19 -15.49
CA LEU A 299 2.10 19.46 -14.66
C LEU A 299 2.32 18.72 -13.34
N LYS A 300 2.26 19.43 -12.22
CA LYS A 300 2.31 18.86 -10.87
C LYS A 300 1.06 19.22 -10.10
N TYR A 301 0.60 18.28 -9.28
CA TYR A 301 -0.52 18.43 -8.38
C TYR A 301 -0.11 17.97 -6.97
N ARG A 302 -0.38 18.77 -5.94
CA ARG A 302 -0.24 18.36 -4.54
C ARG A 302 -1.58 18.38 -3.84
N GLY A 303 -1.94 17.26 -3.22
CA GLY A 303 -3.19 17.13 -2.47
C GLY A 303 -2.99 17.41 -0.97
N THR A 304 -3.92 18.15 -0.39
CA THR A 304 -3.98 18.44 1.05
C THR A 304 -5.36 18.10 1.60
N ASN A 305 -5.48 18.02 2.92
CA ASN A 305 -6.78 18.03 3.58
C ASN A 305 -6.70 18.84 4.87
N PRO A 306 -7.59 19.81 5.14
CA PRO A 306 -7.46 20.69 6.31
C PRO A 306 -7.49 19.97 7.67
N THR A 307 -8.12 18.80 7.72
CA THR A 307 -8.19 17.94 8.91
C THR A 307 -7.48 16.62 8.68
N PRO A 308 -6.95 15.96 9.73
CA PRO A 308 -6.39 14.64 9.59
C PRO A 308 -7.40 13.65 9.00
N ILE A 309 -6.92 12.71 8.19
CA ILE A 309 -7.69 11.59 7.65
C ILE A 309 -7.19 10.31 8.32
N TYR A 310 -8.12 9.47 8.73
CA TYR A 310 -7.82 8.16 9.30
C TYR A 310 -8.47 7.07 8.45
N ILE A 311 -7.68 6.41 7.61
CA ILE A 311 -8.16 5.27 6.82
C ILE A 311 -8.21 4.08 7.76
N SER A 312 -9.41 3.65 8.11
CA SER A 312 -9.64 2.51 9.01
C SER A 312 -9.39 1.17 8.32
N SER A 313 -9.13 0.11 9.10
CA SER A 313 -9.04 -1.25 8.55
C SER A 313 -10.32 -1.62 7.77
N GLY A 314 -10.13 -2.09 6.54
CA GLY A 314 -11.19 -2.43 5.58
C GLY A 314 -11.75 -1.25 4.80
N SER A 315 -11.16 -0.05 4.93
CA SER A 315 -11.61 1.17 4.27
C SER A 315 -10.60 1.67 3.22
N ARG A 316 -11.01 2.71 2.50
CA ARG A 316 -10.26 3.33 1.40
C ARG A 316 -10.21 4.85 1.56
N LEU A 317 -9.14 5.51 1.11
CA LEU A 317 -8.95 6.97 1.19
C LEU A 317 -10.16 7.75 0.66
N SER A 318 -10.70 7.35 -0.50
CA SER A 318 -11.85 8.01 -1.13
C SER A 318 -13.11 8.02 -0.24
N SER A 319 -13.24 7.08 0.69
CA SER A 319 -14.34 7.01 1.66
C SER A 319 -14.08 7.79 2.95
N SER A 320 -12.84 8.25 3.15
CA SER A 320 -12.39 8.94 4.36
C SER A 320 -12.13 10.43 4.15
N VAL A 321 -12.14 10.92 2.91
CA VAL A 321 -12.08 12.35 2.57
C VAL A 321 -13.47 12.98 2.52
N SER A 322 -13.57 14.25 2.91
CA SER A 322 -14.84 14.99 2.84
C SER A 322 -15.23 15.43 1.43
N GLU A 323 -14.24 15.63 0.55
CA GLU A 323 -14.43 16.04 -0.85
C GLU A 323 -13.55 15.16 -1.73
N GLN A 324 -14.11 14.11 -2.34
CA GLN A 324 -13.34 13.16 -3.15
C GLN A 324 -12.65 13.84 -4.34
N SER A 325 -13.22 14.92 -4.87
CA SER A 325 -12.63 15.64 -5.99
C SER A 325 -11.28 16.25 -5.62
N SER A 326 -10.99 16.46 -4.33
CA SER A 326 -9.69 16.94 -3.84
C SER A 326 -8.56 15.92 -3.93
N LEU A 327 -8.79 14.72 -4.46
CA LEU A 327 -7.71 13.74 -4.70
C LEU A 327 -7.11 13.87 -6.10
N LEU A 328 -7.81 14.56 -7.02
CA LEU A 328 -7.51 14.63 -8.44
C LEU A 328 -7.39 13.24 -9.12
N GLY A 329 -8.19 12.99 -10.16
CA GLY A 329 -8.20 11.69 -10.84
C GLY A 329 -8.85 10.57 -10.00
N ASN A 330 -8.72 9.34 -10.47
CA ASN A 330 -9.43 8.19 -9.90
C ASN A 330 -8.44 7.15 -9.35
N TRP A 331 -8.02 7.36 -8.10
CA TRP A 331 -7.09 6.49 -7.40
C TRP A 331 -7.44 6.40 -5.91
N ASP A 332 -6.88 5.42 -5.21
CA ASP A 332 -7.20 5.15 -3.82
C ASP A 332 -6.02 4.56 -3.03
N ILE A 333 -6.02 4.80 -1.71
CA ILE A 333 -5.22 4.04 -0.74
C ILE A 333 -6.17 3.11 -0.02
N ILE A 334 -5.91 1.81 -0.09
CA ILE A 334 -6.71 0.77 0.57
C ILE A 334 -5.92 0.26 1.76
N TYR A 335 -6.55 0.23 2.93
CA TYR A 335 -5.95 -0.29 4.15
C TYR A 335 -6.77 -1.45 4.70
N ASN A 336 -6.20 -2.65 4.76
CA ASN A 336 -6.88 -3.85 5.24
C ASN A 336 -6.64 -4.13 6.74
N GLY A 337 -5.91 -3.27 7.44
CA GLY A 337 -5.48 -3.52 8.82
C GLY A 337 -4.05 -4.04 8.88
N PHE A 338 -3.57 -4.38 10.08
CA PHE A 338 -2.32 -5.14 10.23
C PHE A 338 -2.51 -6.57 9.74
N LYS A 339 -1.52 -7.10 9.00
CA LYS A 339 -1.47 -8.49 8.57
C LYS A 339 -1.60 -9.40 9.79
N SER A 340 -2.44 -10.43 9.67
CA SER A 340 -2.65 -11.39 10.76
C SER A 340 -1.40 -12.24 10.99
N VAL A 341 -0.98 -12.33 12.23
CA VAL A 341 0.17 -13.14 12.68
C VAL A 341 -0.26 -14.07 13.80
N THR A 342 0.49 -15.16 13.99
CA THR A 342 0.27 -16.01 15.19
C THR A 342 0.73 -15.24 16.42
N GLU A 343 -0.03 -15.35 17.51
CA GLU A 343 0.24 -14.66 18.76
C GLU A 343 0.00 -15.58 19.95
N SER A 344 0.70 -15.33 21.05
CA SER A 344 0.46 -15.98 22.34
C SER A 344 0.22 -14.91 23.40
N PRO A 345 -0.90 -14.96 24.14
CA PRO A 345 -1.22 -13.93 25.12
C PRO A 345 -0.37 -14.06 26.39
N VAL A 346 0.09 -12.93 26.90
CA VAL A 346 0.62 -12.78 28.27
C VAL A 346 -0.44 -12.07 29.09
N LYS A 347 -0.93 -12.71 30.15
CA LYS A 347 -2.09 -12.21 30.90
C LYS A 347 -1.73 -11.87 32.33
N PHE A 348 -2.18 -10.72 32.79
CA PHE A 348 -2.13 -10.25 34.17
C PHE A 348 -3.56 -10.03 34.63
N GLU A 349 -4.14 -11.05 35.27
CA GLU A 349 -5.57 -11.08 35.62
C GLU A 349 -5.77 -11.13 37.14
N SER A 350 -6.75 -10.38 37.64
CA SER A 350 -7.04 -10.27 39.07
C SER A 350 -8.49 -10.68 39.40
N PRO A 351 -8.76 -11.99 39.60
CA PRO A 351 -10.11 -12.48 39.87
C PRO A 351 -10.69 -12.03 41.22
N SER A 352 -9.85 -11.61 42.18
CA SER A 352 -10.25 -11.28 43.56
C SER A 352 -9.92 -9.86 44.01
N GLN A 353 -9.33 -9.03 43.13
CA GLN A 353 -8.81 -7.69 43.45
C GLN A 353 -7.72 -7.67 44.55
N SER A 354 -7.23 -8.85 44.96
CA SER A 354 -6.20 -9.00 45.98
C SER A 354 -4.90 -9.52 45.42
N THR A 355 -4.93 -10.18 44.26
CA THR A 355 -3.80 -10.91 43.67
C THR A 355 -3.91 -10.90 42.14
N TYR A 356 -2.88 -10.40 41.46
CA TYR A 356 -2.66 -10.61 40.03
C TYR A 356 -2.04 -11.98 39.81
N HIS A 357 -2.59 -12.73 38.86
CA HIS A 357 -1.98 -13.94 38.33
C HIS A 357 -1.34 -13.63 36.99
N LEU A 358 -0.12 -14.12 36.81
CA LEU A 358 0.57 -14.10 35.53
C LEU A 358 0.30 -15.43 34.80
N THR A 359 -0.17 -15.33 33.56
CA THR A 359 -0.28 -16.45 32.63
C THR A 359 0.57 -16.16 31.40
N PHE A 360 1.42 -17.09 30.98
CA PHE A 360 2.21 -16.97 29.76
C PHE A 360 2.51 -18.35 29.16
N GLU A 361 2.67 -18.40 27.84
CA GLU A 361 3.19 -19.57 27.14
C GLU A 361 4.69 -19.42 26.95
N ASN A 362 5.47 -20.48 27.23
CA ASN A 362 6.90 -20.49 27.03
C ASN A 362 7.29 -20.96 25.61
N GLN A 363 8.58 -20.94 25.31
CA GLN A 363 9.12 -21.39 24.02
C GLN A 363 8.83 -22.86 23.66
N ASN A 364 8.51 -23.72 24.63
CA ASN A 364 8.19 -25.14 24.45
C ASN A 364 6.67 -25.42 24.33
N ASN A 365 5.85 -24.37 24.23
CA ASN A 365 4.39 -24.42 24.18
C ASN A 365 3.71 -24.87 25.48
N ASN A 366 4.41 -24.77 26.60
CA ASN A 366 3.81 -24.95 27.93
C ASN A 366 3.27 -23.60 28.39
N ALA A 367 1.97 -23.55 28.70
CA ALA A 367 1.35 -22.40 29.34
C ALA A 367 1.44 -22.55 30.86
N TYR A 368 1.96 -21.54 31.55
CA TYR A 368 2.09 -21.47 32.99
C TYR A 368 1.12 -20.46 33.59
N LYS A 369 0.67 -20.71 34.83
CA LYS A 369 -0.15 -19.77 35.60
C LYS A 369 0.31 -19.73 37.05
N ILE A 370 0.76 -18.56 37.50
CA ILE A 370 1.26 -18.35 38.87
C ILE A 370 0.70 -17.06 39.49
N PRO A 371 0.53 -17.00 40.82
CA PRO A 371 0.28 -15.73 41.48
C PRO A 371 1.53 -14.85 41.38
N LEU A 372 1.37 -13.59 40.94
CA LEU A 372 2.48 -12.68 40.69
C LEU A 372 2.58 -11.60 41.76
N PHE A 373 1.48 -10.89 42.07
CA PHE A 373 1.51 -9.69 42.91
C PHE A 373 0.26 -9.56 43.75
N ASN A 374 0.40 -9.26 45.04
CA ASN A 374 -0.74 -9.09 45.93
C ASN A 374 -0.88 -7.68 46.50
N LYS A 375 -2.04 -7.44 47.09
CA LYS A 375 -2.44 -6.16 47.68
C LYS A 375 -1.51 -5.65 48.78
N ASN A 376 -0.64 -6.47 49.37
CA ASN A 376 0.36 -6.02 50.34
C ASN A 376 1.64 -5.47 49.69
N GLY A 377 1.69 -5.37 48.36
CA GLY A 377 2.84 -4.86 47.62
C GLY A 377 3.96 -5.89 47.48
N LEU A 378 3.64 -7.17 47.60
CA LEU A 378 4.61 -8.27 47.58
C LEU A 378 4.31 -9.24 46.45
N THR A 379 5.34 -9.91 45.95
CA THR A 379 5.19 -10.97 44.96
C THR A 379 4.52 -12.23 45.56
N GLY A 380 3.63 -12.88 44.81
CA GLY A 380 2.87 -14.06 45.23
C GLY A 380 1.43 -13.74 45.66
N ASP A 381 0.77 -14.67 46.36
CA ASP A 381 -0.68 -14.62 46.64
C ASP A 381 -1.05 -13.99 48.01
N GLY A 382 -0.04 -13.62 48.80
CA GLY A 382 -0.18 -13.03 50.13
C GLY A 382 -0.05 -14.05 51.27
N THR A 383 -0.09 -15.34 50.96
CA THR A 383 0.26 -16.45 51.86
C THR A 383 1.63 -17.01 51.47
N SER A 384 1.80 -17.30 50.18
CA SER A 384 3.04 -17.78 49.56
C SER A 384 3.68 -16.69 48.71
N ARG A 385 5.01 -16.70 48.65
CA ARG A 385 5.81 -15.76 47.84
C ARG A 385 6.09 -16.35 46.46
N THR A 386 6.25 -15.46 45.50
CA THR A 386 6.79 -15.79 44.17
C THR A 386 8.19 -15.21 44.03
N TYR A 387 9.18 -16.05 43.80
CA TYR A 387 10.57 -15.66 43.62
C TYR A 387 10.90 -15.49 42.14
N LEU A 388 11.31 -14.26 41.81
CA LEU A 388 11.79 -13.82 40.49
C LEU A 388 13.24 -13.32 40.57
N ARG A 389 13.86 -13.55 41.72
CA ARG A 389 15.21 -13.12 42.05
C ARG A 389 15.81 -14.15 42.97
N GLU A 390 17.06 -14.47 42.70
CA GLU A 390 17.82 -15.37 43.53
C GLU A 390 18.06 -14.79 44.94
N THR A 391 18.52 -15.66 45.82
CA THR A 391 19.00 -15.21 47.13
C THR A 391 20.47 -14.76 47.03
N SER A 392 21.03 -14.23 48.11
CA SER A 392 22.37 -13.64 48.08
C SER A 392 23.54 -14.62 48.02
N ASN A 393 23.29 -15.92 48.19
CA ASN A 393 24.26 -17.03 48.12
C ASN A 393 23.57 -18.36 48.41
N SER A 394 24.27 -19.46 48.12
CA SER A 394 23.82 -20.85 48.35
C SER A 394 23.53 -21.23 49.80
N THR A 395 23.77 -20.36 50.79
CA THR A 395 23.44 -20.58 52.21
C THR A 395 22.31 -19.66 52.73
N ASN A 396 21.71 -18.83 51.87
CA ASN A 396 20.61 -17.93 52.23
C ASN A 396 19.25 -18.53 51.84
N PHE A 397 18.79 -19.53 52.59
CA PHE A 397 17.56 -20.26 52.29
C PHE A 397 16.29 -19.43 52.58
N LYS A 398 15.59 -19.01 51.51
CA LYS A 398 14.37 -18.19 51.61
C LYS A 398 13.10 -18.89 51.11
N LEU A 399 13.22 -19.77 50.12
CA LEU A 399 12.09 -20.45 49.50
C LEU A 399 11.47 -21.45 50.49
N GLN A 400 10.21 -21.24 50.89
CA GLN A 400 9.49 -22.11 51.81
C GLN A 400 8.58 -23.08 51.05
N ILE A 401 8.14 -24.16 51.70
CA ILE A 401 7.09 -25.01 51.15
C ILE A 401 5.85 -24.15 50.85
N GLU A 402 5.19 -24.41 49.71
CA GLU A 402 4.13 -23.64 49.07
C GLU A 402 4.57 -22.35 48.33
N ASP A 403 5.83 -21.92 48.42
CA ASP A 403 6.33 -20.79 47.64
C ASP A 403 6.51 -21.16 46.16
N TYR A 404 6.27 -20.18 45.30
CA TYR A 404 6.44 -20.26 43.85
C TYR A 404 7.78 -19.65 43.43
N PHE A 405 8.32 -20.11 42.32
CA PHE A 405 9.54 -19.55 41.73
C PHE A 405 9.55 -19.78 40.22
N VAL A 406 10.27 -18.92 39.53
CA VAL A 406 10.49 -19.00 38.08
C VAL A 406 11.93 -19.41 37.84
N LEU A 407 12.11 -20.33 36.89
CA LEU A 407 13.40 -20.76 36.39
C LEU A 407 13.55 -20.26 34.94
N SER A 408 14.73 -19.77 34.57
CA SER A 408 15.06 -19.40 33.20
C SER A 408 16.40 -19.98 32.78
N THR A 409 16.56 -20.34 31.51
CA THR A 409 17.86 -20.79 30.97
C THR A 409 18.74 -19.63 30.49
N GLY A 410 18.23 -18.40 30.59
CA GLY A 410 18.89 -17.18 30.14
C GLY A 410 17.91 -16.04 29.87
N SER A 411 18.33 -15.07 29.08
CA SER A 411 17.62 -13.82 28.76
C SER A 411 17.59 -13.50 27.26
N GLU A 412 17.78 -14.50 26.40
CA GLU A 412 17.68 -14.41 24.95
C GLU A 412 16.33 -14.95 24.43
N ILE A 413 15.97 -14.56 23.20
CA ILE A 413 14.66 -14.87 22.59
C ILE A 413 14.28 -16.36 22.58
N ASN A 414 15.28 -17.25 22.54
CA ASN A 414 15.09 -18.68 22.45
C ASN A 414 15.21 -19.40 23.81
N ASP A 415 15.51 -18.68 24.88
CA ASP A 415 15.65 -19.26 26.21
C ASP A 415 14.32 -19.79 26.75
N LYS A 416 14.42 -20.73 27.68
CA LYS A 416 13.28 -21.44 28.24
C LYS A 416 12.98 -20.91 29.62
N THR A 417 11.69 -20.78 29.90
CA THR A 417 11.19 -20.39 31.21
C THR A 417 10.22 -21.42 31.74
N PHE A 418 10.32 -21.70 33.03
CA PHE A 418 9.48 -22.63 33.76
C PHE A 418 8.96 -21.97 35.04
N ALA A 419 7.75 -22.32 35.47
CA ALA A 419 7.20 -21.85 36.73
C ALA A 419 6.84 -23.03 37.65
N LEU A 420 7.40 -23.05 38.84
CA LEU A 420 7.28 -24.15 39.79
C LEU A 420 6.82 -23.67 41.17
N GLN A 421 6.33 -24.60 41.97
CA GLN A 421 6.05 -24.42 43.40
C GLN A 421 6.81 -25.48 44.19
N TYR A 422 7.43 -25.07 45.31
CA TYR A 422 8.06 -26.01 46.23
C TYR A 422 6.99 -26.77 47.02
N ASN A 423 6.86 -28.08 46.78
CA ASN A 423 5.75 -28.89 47.30
C ASN A 423 6.10 -29.62 48.61
N SER A 424 7.19 -30.39 48.64
CA SER A 424 7.52 -31.18 49.83
C SER A 424 8.96 -31.70 49.83
N ILE A 425 9.41 -32.20 50.99
CA ILE A 425 10.69 -32.88 51.17
C ILE A 425 10.53 -34.09 52.11
N ASP A 426 11.13 -35.22 51.74
CA ASP A 426 11.35 -36.37 52.62
C ASP A 426 12.85 -36.53 52.88
N VAL A 427 13.26 -36.21 54.11
CA VAL A 427 14.66 -36.28 54.54
C VAL A 427 15.19 -37.70 54.70
N ASN A 428 14.31 -38.72 54.78
CA ASN A 428 14.72 -40.11 54.90
C ASN A 428 15.04 -40.73 53.54
N SER A 429 14.18 -40.49 52.54
CA SER A 429 14.43 -40.92 51.15
C SER A 429 15.35 -39.97 50.39
N LYS A 430 15.61 -38.77 50.95
CA LYS A 430 16.38 -37.68 50.35
C LYS A 430 15.78 -37.18 49.04
N GLU A 431 14.46 -37.01 49.05
CA GLU A 431 13.68 -36.56 47.90
C GLU A 431 13.05 -35.20 48.19
N VAL A 432 13.15 -34.29 47.22
CA VAL A 432 12.45 -33.01 47.18
C VAL A 432 11.47 -33.08 46.03
N THR A 433 10.27 -32.56 46.23
CA THR A 433 9.21 -32.56 45.23
C THR A 433 8.78 -31.13 44.91
N PHE A 434 8.56 -30.89 43.63
CA PHE A 434 8.10 -29.61 43.07
C PHE A 434 6.85 -29.86 42.24
N ASN A 435 5.97 -28.85 42.20
CA ASN A 435 4.81 -28.81 41.33
C ASN A 435 5.12 -27.86 40.18
N GLU A 436 5.13 -28.34 38.95
CA GLU A 436 5.15 -27.51 37.76
C GLU A 436 3.77 -26.90 37.54
N MET A 437 3.71 -25.57 37.44
CA MET A 437 2.48 -24.78 37.53
C MET A 437 1.86 -24.51 36.16
N LEU A 438 1.51 -25.56 35.43
CA LEU A 438 0.88 -25.44 34.11
C LEU A 438 -0.54 -24.89 34.25
N GLU A 439 -0.99 -24.09 33.27
CA GLU A 439 -2.37 -23.60 33.22
C GLU A 439 -3.37 -24.76 33.10
N SER A 440 -2.97 -25.86 32.46
CA SER A 440 -3.79 -27.07 32.29
C SER A 440 -3.90 -27.92 33.56
N GLY A 441 -3.05 -27.70 34.56
CA GLY A 441 -2.99 -28.49 35.78
C GLY A 441 -1.58 -28.56 36.37
N ILE A 442 -1.41 -29.34 37.44
CA ILE A 442 -0.12 -29.51 38.10
C ILE A 442 0.53 -30.80 37.63
N GLU A 443 1.79 -30.72 37.21
CA GLU A 443 2.68 -31.87 37.03
C GLU A 443 3.72 -31.91 38.16
N GLN A 444 4.11 -33.10 38.60
CA GLN A 444 5.00 -33.26 39.76
C GLN A 444 6.40 -33.69 39.32
N ILE A 445 7.40 -32.96 39.80
CA ILE A 445 8.83 -33.24 39.58
C ILE A 445 9.44 -33.69 40.90
N THR A 446 10.13 -34.83 40.90
CA THR A 446 10.83 -35.34 42.09
C THR A 446 12.33 -35.37 41.83
N SER A 447 13.09 -34.74 42.71
CA SER A 447 14.55 -34.64 42.65
C SER A 447 15.17 -35.28 43.89
N THR A 448 16.29 -35.97 43.72
CA THR A 448 17.08 -36.49 44.85
C THR A 448 18.19 -35.53 45.24
N TYR A 449 18.59 -35.49 46.52
CA TYR A 449 19.72 -34.69 46.99
C TYR A 449 20.78 -35.51 47.74
N THR A 450 21.97 -34.94 47.87
CA THR A 450 23.10 -35.50 48.64
C THR A 450 23.42 -34.64 49.85
N ASP A 451 23.98 -35.25 50.91
CA ASP A 451 24.30 -34.51 52.14
C ASP A 451 25.40 -33.48 51.88
N SER A 452 25.22 -32.27 52.38
CA SER A 452 26.23 -31.23 52.27
C SER A 452 27.22 -31.30 53.44
N SER A 453 28.47 -30.89 53.18
CA SER A 453 29.46 -30.69 54.23
C SER A 453 29.54 -29.23 54.73
N THR A 454 28.75 -28.34 54.12
CA THR A 454 28.69 -26.92 54.46
C THR A 454 27.81 -26.71 55.70
N ASP A 455 28.34 -25.97 56.69
CA ASP A 455 27.61 -25.68 57.93
C ASP A 455 26.27 -24.99 57.63
N GLY A 456 25.19 -25.46 58.28
CA GLY A 456 23.83 -24.96 58.06
C GLY A 456 23.14 -25.44 56.78
N THR A 457 23.78 -26.28 55.96
CA THR A 457 23.20 -26.85 54.73
C THR A 457 22.96 -28.35 54.92
N LEU A 458 21.71 -28.79 54.78
CA LEU A 458 21.33 -30.20 54.89
C LEU A 458 21.85 -30.99 53.69
N GLY A 459 21.66 -30.45 52.49
CA GLY A 459 22.01 -31.12 51.25
C GLY A 459 21.82 -30.27 50.01
N GLU A 460 22.29 -30.79 48.89
CA GLU A 460 22.23 -30.16 47.57
C GLU A 460 21.79 -31.17 46.49
N GLY A 461 21.05 -30.68 45.50
CA GLY A 461 20.52 -31.46 44.40
C GLY A 461 20.21 -30.58 43.19
N SER A 462 19.56 -31.16 42.18
CA SER A 462 19.14 -30.42 40.99
C SER A 462 17.71 -30.75 40.57
N ILE A 463 16.98 -29.72 40.16
CA ILE A 463 15.67 -29.82 39.52
C ILE A 463 15.90 -30.08 38.04
N ASP A 464 15.39 -31.20 37.53
CA ASP A 464 15.40 -31.51 36.09
C ASP A 464 14.01 -31.23 35.54
N VAL A 465 13.89 -30.19 34.70
CA VAL A 465 12.65 -29.80 34.04
C VAL A 465 12.91 -29.66 32.56
N ASP A 466 12.22 -30.49 31.77
CA ASP A 466 12.37 -30.59 30.31
C ASP A 466 13.84 -30.74 29.83
N GLY A 467 14.66 -31.45 30.61
CA GLY A 467 16.08 -31.68 30.32
C GLY A 467 17.04 -30.56 30.74
N TYR A 468 16.53 -29.49 31.37
CA TYR A 468 17.35 -28.43 31.95
C TYR A 468 17.50 -28.64 33.46
N GLN A 469 18.72 -28.43 33.95
CA GLN A 469 19.09 -28.69 35.33
C GLN A 469 19.38 -27.40 36.09
N PHE A 470 18.68 -27.22 37.22
CA PHE A 470 18.79 -26.06 38.10
C PHE A 470 19.21 -26.50 39.50
N ASN A 471 20.26 -25.92 40.07
CA ASN A 471 20.80 -26.37 41.34
C ASN A 471 19.96 -25.84 42.51
N PHE A 472 19.74 -26.66 43.53
CA PHE A 472 19.13 -26.21 44.78
C PHE A 472 19.91 -26.68 46.00
N TYR A 473 19.80 -25.90 47.07
CA TYR A 473 20.42 -26.17 48.36
C TYR A 473 19.36 -26.10 49.46
N ILE A 474 19.45 -27.02 50.42
CA ILE A 474 18.45 -27.20 51.48
C ILE A 474 19.03 -26.74 52.82
N ALA A 475 18.29 -25.94 53.58
CA ALA A 475 18.65 -25.56 54.93
C ALA A 475 18.66 -26.77 55.89
N ASP A 476 19.69 -26.88 56.74
CA ASP A 476 19.67 -27.76 57.93
C ASP A 476 18.86 -27.10 59.05
N SER A 477 17.54 -27.04 58.84
CA SER A 477 16.58 -26.45 59.77
C SER A 477 15.23 -27.16 59.66
N SER A 478 14.36 -26.98 60.67
CA SER A 478 13.04 -27.63 60.69
C SER A 478 12.10 -27.19 59.55
N GLY A 479 12.39 -26.07 58.88
CA GLY A 479 11.61 -25.60 57.75
C GLY A 479 12.05 -26.18 56.40
N ASN A 480 13.28 -26.73 56.33
CA ASN A 480 13.89 -27.23 55.10
C ASN A 480 13.70 -26.29 53.89
N ASN A 481 13.85 -24.98 54.16
CA ASN A 481 13.78 -23.96 53.13
C ASN A 481 14.87 -24.17 52.08
N LEU A 482 14.60 -23.76 50.85
CA LEU A 482 15.54 -23.85 49.74
C LEU A 482 16.13 -22.49 49.38
N THR A 483 17.27 -22.55 48.70
CA THR A 483 17.66 -21.56 47.70
C THR A 483 17.95 -22.31 46.40
N VAL A 484 17.67 -21.68 45.27
CA VAL A 484 17.74 -22.28 43.95
C VAL A 484 18.51 -21.31 43.05
N ASP A 485 19.37 -21.85 42.20
CA ASP A 485 19.98 -21.20 41.04
C ASP A 485 18.88 -21.06 39.99
N LEU A 486 18.35 -19.86 39.82
CA LEU A 486 17.11 -19.62 39.08
C LEU A 486 17.34 -19.29 37.60
N ASP A 487 18.50 -18.76 37.22
CA ASP A 487 18.82 -18.36 35.84
C ASP A 487 19.83 -19.29 35.14
N GLN A 488 20.24 -20.37 35.82
CA GLN A 488 21.13 -21.40 35.31
C GLN A 488 22.56 -20.92 35.02
N ASP A 489 22.99 -19.79 35.61
CA ASP A 489 24.34 -19.28 35.42
C ASP A 489 25.40 -20.04 36.25
N GLY A 490 24.94 -20.91 37.16
CA GLY A 490 25.75 -21.76 38.02
C GLY A 490 26.13 -21.11 39.35
N THR A 491 25.61 -19.92 39.65
CA THR A 491 25.82 -19.16 40.88
C THR A 491 24.48 -18.80 41.54
N ILE A 492 24.55 -18.18 42.72
CA ILE A 492 23.37 -17.69 43.45
C ILE A 492 23.75 -16.31 43.99
N GLU A 493 23.53 -15.24 43.23
CA GLU A 493 24.11 -13.90 43.52
C GLU A 493 23.09 -12.75 43.53
N SER A 494 21.81 -13.06 43.79
CA SER A 494 20.67 -12.11 43.76
C SER A 494 20.29 -11.64 42.36
N ASP A 495 20.61 -12.43 41.35
CA ASP A 495 20.30 -12.16 39.95
C ASP A 495 18.79 -12.19 39.69
N VAL A 496 18.36 -11.39 38.71
CA VAL A 496 16.96 -11.31 38.30
C VAL A 496 16.70 -12.35 37.26
N VAL A 497 15.60 -13.08 37.44
CA VAL A 497 15.16 -14.06 36.45
C VAL A 497 14.27 -13.35 35.43
N THR A 498 14.60 -13.50 34.16
CA THR A 498 13.74 -13.05 33.06
C THR A 498 12.76 -14.15 32.65
N ILE A 499 11.56 -13.77 32.22
CA ILE A 499 10.58 -14.69 31.62
C ILE A 499 10.59 -14.51 30.10
N VAL A 500 10.88 -15.57 29.36
CA VAL A 500 10.85 -15.59 27.90
C VAL A 500 9.55 -16.24 27.42
N THR A 501 8.73 -15.43 26.76
CA THR A 501 7.41 -15.83 26.25
C THR A 501 7.51 -16.47 24.86
N LYS A 502 6.48 -17.20 24.43
CA LYS A 502 6.43 -17.90 23.13
C LYS A 502 6.65 -16.98 21.93
N GLY A 503 6.16 -15.75 21.99
CA GLY A 503 6.37 -14.73 20.95
C GLY A 503 7.76 -14.08 20.96
N GLY A 504 8.65 -14.51 21.87
CA GLY A 504 10.00 -13.98 21.98
C GLY A 504 10.13 -12.73 22.87
N GLY A 505 9.02 -12.26 23.46
CA GLY A 505 9.05 -11.17 24.44
C GLY A 505 9.78 -11.60 25.72
N ILE A 506 10.76 -10.80 26.14
CA ILE A 506 11.57 -10.99 27.33
C ILE A 506 11.04 -10.07 28.43
N MET A 507 10.50 -10.64 29.49
CA MET A 507 9.92 -9.93 30.62
C MET A 507 10.93 -9.87 31.77
N ASP A 508 11.33 -8.66 32.15
CA ASP A 508 12.27 -8.38 33.24
C ASP A 508 11.58 -7.67 34.43
N PHE A 509 12.20 -7.79 35.61
CA PHE A 509 11.73 -7.28 36.91
C PHE A 509 12.81 -6.41 37.59
N PRO A 510 13.12 -5.22 37.04
CA PRO A 510 14.30 -4.45 37.43
C PRO A 510 14.23 -3.88 38.85
N SER A 511 13.04 -3.73 39.44
CA SER A 511 12.84 -3.14 40.76
C SER A 511 12.46 -4.16 41.82
N ALA A 512 13.15 -4.11 42.97
CA ALA A 512 12.80 -4.88 44.16
C ALA A 512 11.82 -4.15 45.11
N GLN A 513 11.49 -2.87 44.85
CA GLN A 513 10.67 -2.03 45.75
C GLN A 513 9.21 -1.92 45.30
N VAL A 514 9.01 -1.79 44.00
CA VAL A 514 7.72 -1.83 43.30
C VAL A 514 7.76 -2.91 42.23
N LEU A 515 6.62 -3.46 41.87
CA LEU A 515 6.53 -4.37 40.73
C LEU A 515 6.47 -3.55 39.43
N LEU A 516 7.66 -3.22 38.93
CA LEU A 516 7.89 -2.72 37.57
C LEU A 516 8.20 -3.92 36.68
N ILE A 517 7.52 -4.00 35.53
CA ILE A 517 7.78 -4.99 34.49
C ILE A 517 8.28 -4.25 33.24
N GLU A 518 9.33 -4.80 32.64
CA GLU A 518 9.83 -4.37 31.33
C GLU A 518 9.67 -5.52 30.34
N MET A 519 8.87 -5.32 29.31
CA MET A 519 8.71 -6.23 28.18
C MET A 519 9.63 -5.78 27.06
N THR A 520 10.62 -6.60 26.72
CA THR A 520 11.61 -6.30 25.69
C THR A 520 11.44 -7.20 24.46
N THR A 521 11.35 -6.59 23.29
CA THR A 521 11.51 -7.23 21.99
C THR A 521 12.92 -6.94 21.47
N LYS A 522 13.69 -7.97 21.12
CA LYS A 522 15.03 -7.79 20.56
C LYS A 522 14.99 -7.12 19.19
N ALA A 523 15.93 -6.21 18.92
CA ALA A 523 16.09 -5.55 17.62
C ALA A 523 16.22 -6.56 16.47
N THR A 524 16.82 -7.73 16.74
CA THR A 524 16.97 -8.83 15.78
C THR A 524 15.66 -9.47 15.32
N SER A 525 14.54 -9.14 15.97
CA SER A 525 13.21 -9.60 15.60
C SER A 525 12.49 -8.63 14.65
N PHE A 526 13.03 -7.42 14.46
CA PHE A 526 12.47 -6.39 13.58
C PHE A 526 13.11 -6.49 12.19
N GLU A 527 12.42 -5.94 11.19
CA GLU A 527 12.97 -5.77 9.84
C GLU A 527 14.09 -4.72 9.86
N GLU A 528 13.85 -3.54 10.44
CA GLU A 528 14.79 -2.40 10.36
C GLU A 528 15.27 -1.80 11.70
N ALA A 529 14.93 -2.40 12.85
CA ALA A 529 15.28 -1.79 14.14
C ALA A 529 16.79 -1.81 14.44
N THR A 530 17.28 -0.69 14.96
CA THR A 530 18.69 -0.54 15.40
C THR A 530 18.89 -0.73 16.91
N SER A 531 17.79 -0.86 17.67
CA SER A 531 17.79 -1.03 19.12
C SER A 531 16.62 -1.90 19.57
N ASP A 532 16.78 -2.58 20.70
CA ASP A 532 15.70 -3.32 21.35
C ASP A 532 14.55 -2.36 21.69
N GLU A 533 13.32 -2.83 21.50
CA GLU A 533 12.11 -2.15 21.94
C GLU A 533 11.79 -2.60 23.37
N THR A 534 11.53 -1.65 24.27
CA THR A 534 11.10 -1.97 25.64
C THR A 534 9.86 -1.18 26.03
N VAL A 535 8.78 -1.88 26.37
CA VAL A 535 7.57 -1.31 26.97
C VAL A 535 7.58 -1.63 28.46
N SER A 536 7.44 -0.60 29.31
CA SER A 536 7.43 -0.79 30.76
C SER A 536 6.08 -0.42 31.37
N PHE A 537 5.67 -1.13 32.42
CA PHE A 537 4.48 -0.83 33.20
C PHE A 537 4.61 -1.22 34.67
N THR A 538 4.00 -0.41 35.54
CA THR A 538 4.09 -0.59 37.01
C THR A 538 2.76 -0.95 37.64
N PHE A 539 2.75 -2.00 38.47
CA PHE A 539 1.61 -2.35 39.31
C PHE A 539 1.61 -1.56 40.63
N THR A 540 0.41 -1.23 41.10
CA THR A 540 0.17 -0.49 42.33
C THR A 540 -0.57 -1.34 43.37
N SER A 541 -0.38 -1.01 44.64
CA SER A 541 -1.05 -1.66 45.77
C SER A 541 -1.25 -0.64 46.90
N ASP A 542 -2.37 -0.75 47.63
CA ASP A 542 -2.72 0.13 48.76
C ASP A 542 -3.08 -0.62 50.07
N ASN A 543 -2.66 -1.89 50.18
CA ASN A 543 -3.06 -2.86 51.23
C ASN A 543 -4.52 -3.32 51.19
N SER A 544 -5.37 -2.72 50.35
CA SER A 544 -6.77 -3.11 50.18
C SER A 544 -7.01 -3.76 48.81
N THR A 545 -6.40 -3.18 47.79
CA THR A 545 -6.54 -3.53 46.38
C THR A 545 -5.18 -3.49 45.68
N ILE A 546 -5.14 -4.14 44.53
CA ILE A 546 -4.09 -4.02 43.52
C ILE A 546 -4.62 -3.26 42.32
N GLY A 547 -3.72 -2.70 41.52
CA GLY A 547 -4.15 -2.01 40.33
C GLY A 547 -3.07 -1.72 39.29
N LEU A 548 -3.53 -1.50 38.08
CA LEU A 548 -2.78 -1.04 36.91
C LEU A 548 -3.57 0.09 36.25
N SER A 549 -2.89 1.19 35.93
CA SER A 549 -3.50 2.36 35.28
C SER A 549 -2.83 2.66 33.95
N THR A 550 -3.52 3.33 33.03
CA THR A 550 -2.97 3.72 31.71
C THR A 550 -1.74 4.62 31.84
N GLY A 551 -1.70 5.49 32.84
CA GLY A 551 -0.52 6.34 33.14
C GLY A 551 0.65 5.58 33.77
N SER A 552 0.55 4.27 33.97
CA SER A 552 1.65 3.43 34.48
C SER A 552 2.58 2.94 33.38
N PHE A 553 2.23 3.16 32.11
CA PHE A 553 3.00 2.70 30.95
C PHE A 553 4.03 3.73 30.49
N SER A 554 5.16 3.25 29.96
CA SER A 554 6.14 4.05 29.23
C SER A 554 6.46 3.43 27.87
N ASN A 555 6.86 4.26 26.92
CA ASN A 555 7.20 3.87 25.54
C ASN A 555 6.04 3.23 24.76
N ILE A 556 4.81 3.42 25.24
CA ILE A 556 3.58 3.06 24.55
C ILE A 556 2.48 4.00 25.02
N GLU A 557 1.57 4.38 24.13
CA GLU A 557 0.36 5.11 24.49
C GLU A 557 -0.81 4.13 24.63
N ILE A 558 -1.44 4.13 25.81
CA ILE A 558 -2.63 3.31 26.08
C ILE A 558 -3.87 4.20 26.03
N ASN A 559 -4.62 4.07 24.95
CA ASN A 559 -5.79 4.89 24.65
C ASN A 559 -7.08 4.09 24.83
N GLY A 560 -8.22 4.76 25.04
CA GLY A 560 -9.49 4.06 25.20
C GLY A 560 -10.69 4.95 25.47
N GLU A 561 -11.86 4.31 25.56
CA GLU A 561 -13.10 4.92 26.04
C GLU A 561 -13.94 3.86 26.77
N GLY A 562 -14.53 4.24 27.89
CA GLY A 562 -15.27 3.30 28.74
C GLY A 562 -14.34 2.39 29.53
N ASP A 563 -14.57 1.07 29.42
CA ASP A 563 -13.93 0.03 30.25
C ASP A 563 -12.82 -0.74 29.51
N THR A 564 -12.50 -0.38 28.27
CA THR A 564 -11.45 -1.00 27.46
C THR A 564 -10.48 0.04 26.93
N TYR A 565 -9.19 -0.22 27.14
CA TYR A 565 -8.09 0.60 26.65
C TYR A 565 -7.08 -0.29 25.95
N SER A 566 -6.45 0.20 24.90
CA SER A 566 -5.39 -0.51 24.22
C SER A 566 -4.31 0.41 23.66
N GLY A 567 -3.14 -0.18 23.43
CA GLY A 567 -2.05 0.40 22.65
C GLY A 567 -1.29 -0.72 21.95
N MET A 568 -0.49 -0.38 20.96
CA MET A 568 0.36 -1.32 20.24
C MET A 568 1.79 -0.81 20.26
N SER A 569 2.75 -1.71 20.50
CA SER A 569 4.17 -1.41 20.36
C SER A 569 4.59 -1.42 18.89
N ASP A 570 5.74 -0.86 18.55
CA ASP A 570 6.30 -0.82 17.19
C ASP A 570 6.48 -2.23 16.59
N TYR A 571 6.82 -3.23 17.41
CA TYR A 571 6.84 -4.65 16.99
C TYR A 571 5.45 -5.20 16.61
N GLY A 572 4.39 -4.56 17.08
CA GLY A 572 3.01 -5.03 16.92
C GLY A 572 2.48 -5.83 18.12
N ALA A 573 3.10 -5.74 19.30
CA ALA A 573 2.53 -6.32 20.52
C ALA A 573 1.38 -5.44 21.02
N GLU A 574 0.16 -5.99 21.09
CA GLU A 574 -1.01 -5.23 21.51
C GLU A 574 -1.27 -5.40 23.01
N TYR A 575 -1.29 -4.30 23.74
CA TYR A 575 -1.53 -4.21 25.17
C TYR A 575 -2.98 -3.81 25.40
N VAL A 576 -3.82 -4.76 25.81
CA VAL A 576 -5.26 -4.56 26.04
C VAL A 576 -5.54 -4.57 27.53
N MET A 577 -6.08 -3.46 28.04
CA MET A 577 -6.56 -3.33 29.40
C MET A 577 -8.10 -3.37 29.45
N THR A 578 -8.63 -4.19 30.34
CA THR A 578 -10.08 -4.31 30.59
C THR A 578 -10.41 -4.05 32.06
N ASP A 579 -11.68 -3.77 32.37
CA ASP A 579 -12.18 -3.51 33.73
C ASP A 579 -11.52 -2.30 34.43
N VAL A 580 -11.04 -1.32 33.64
CA VAL A 580 -10.33 -0.14 34.16
C VAL A 580 -11.29 0.82 34.87
N VAL A 581 -11.51 0.61 36.18
CA VAL A 581 -12.30 1.53 37.00
C VAL A 581 -11.45 2.72 37.45
N THR A 582 -11.66 3.90 36.85
CA THR A 582 -10.90 5.15 37.06
C THR A 582 -10.82 5.64 38.51
N SER A 583 -11.68 5.17 39.40
CA SER A 583 -11.66 5.51 40.83
C SER A 583 -10.91 4.51 41.73
N SER A 584 -10.37 3.42 41.18
CA SER A 584 -9.69 2.39 41.97
C SER A 584 -8.55 1.60 41.27
N ASN A 585 -8.12 2.01 40.07
CA ASN A 585 -7.00 1.43 39.31
C ASN A 585 -7.13 -0.08 38.97
N LYS A 586 -8.33 -0.64 38.81
CA LYS A 586 -8.54 -2.11 38.79
C LYS A 586 -8.50 -2.78 37.40
N GLY A 587 -7.49 -2.52 36.57
CA GLY A 587 -7.42 -3.11 35.24
C GLY A 587 -6.81 -4.52 35.19
N ASP A 588 -7.40 -5.43 34.42
CA ASP A 588 -6.68 -6.61 33.90
C ASP A 588 -5.89 -6.20 32.65
N LEU A 589 -4.76 -6.86 32.39
CA LEU A 589 -3.94 -6.62 31.20
C LEU A 589 -3.73 -7.93 30.43
N VAL A 590 -3.99 -7.89 29.13
CA VAL A 590 -3.60 -8.93 28.18
C VAL A 590 -2.66 -8.31 27.16
N ILE A 591 -1.48 -8.89 26.99
CA ILE A 591 -0.54 -8.53 25.94
C ILE A 591 -0.62 -9.61 24.87
N ASN A 592 -1.18 -9.28 23.72
CA ASN A 592 -1.21 -10.17 22.56
C ASN A 592 0.16 -10.10 21.86
N TYR A 593 1.08 -10.95 22.29
CA TYR A 593 2.47 -10.93 21.82
C TYR A 593 2.59 -11.71 20.50
N PRO A 594 2.93 -11.07 19.38
CA PRO A 594 3.02 -11.76 18.11
C PRO A 594 4.32 -12.56 18.00
N HIS A 595 4.30 -13.65 17.22
CA HIS A 595 5.47 -14.52 16.99
C HIS A 595 6.42 -13.96 15.92
N GLN A 596 6.00 -12.93 15.22
CA GLN A 596 6.74 -12.18 14.21
C GLN A 596 6.17 -10.74 14.17
N GLN A 597 6.95 -9.77 13.69
CA GLN A 597 6.51 -8.38 13.59
C GLN A 597 5.20 -8.24 12.78
N ARG A 598 4.34 -7.29 13.16
CA ARG A 598 3.13 -6.95 12.41
C ARG A 598 3.42 -5.82 11.42
N TYR A 599 2.83 -5.94 10.24
CA TYR A 599 2.94 -4.94 9.19
C TYR A 599 1.57 -4.52 8.66
N ALA A 600 1.43 -3.26 8.29
CA ALA A 600 0.22 -2.74 7.68
C ALA A 600 0.00 -3.37 6.29
N ASP A 601 -1.23 -3.81 6.02
CA ASP A 601 -1.66 -4.29 4.71
C ASP A 601 -2.25 -3.10 3.94
N VAL A 602 -1.40 -2.53 3.06
CA VAL A 602 -1.69 -1.31 2.31
C VAL A 602 -1.49 -1.56 0.82
N SER A 603 -2.45 -1.09 0.03
CA SER A 603 -2.31 -1.05 -1.42
C SER A 603 -2.75 0.27 -2.02
N ILE A 604 -2.16 0.61 -3.17
CA ILE A 604 -2.57 1.74 -4.01
C ILE A 604 -3.36 1.17 -5.19
N GLU A 605 -4.54 1.71 -5.42
CA GLU A 605 -5.43 1.31 -6.50
C GLU A 605 -5.57 2.45 -7.51
N LEU A 606 -5.32 2.18 -8.79
CA LEU A 606 -5.77 3.05 -9.89
C LEU A 606 -7.03 2.47 -10.48
N LEU A 607 -8.07 3.30 -10.53
CA LEU A 607 -9.36 2.93 -11.08
C LEU A 607 -9.46 3.58 -12.45
N GLN A 608 -9.25 2.81 -13.51
CA GLN A 608 -9.54 3.33 -14.84
C GLN A 608 -11.05 3.58 -14.92
N THR A 609 -11.47 4.83 -15.12
CA THR A 609 -12.86 5.07 -15.47
C THR A 609 -13.13 4.26 -16.73
N SER A 610 -14.00 3.25 -16.62
CA SER A 610 -14.41 2.51 -17.81
C SER A 610 -14.89 3.58 -18.77
N SER A 611 -14.33 3.63 -19.98
CA SER A 611 -14.94 4.36 -21.07
C SER A 611 -16.39 3.91 -21.11
N GLU A 612 -17.29 4.66 -20.47
CA GLU A 612 -18.71 4.36 -20.56
C GLU A 612 -19.00 4.30 -22.05
N SER A 613 -19.84 3.35 -22.45
CA SER A 613 -20.22 3.11 -23.84
C SER A 613 -20.73 4.40 -24.49
N THR A 614 -19.83 5.23 -24.98
CA THR A 614 -20.09 6.44 -25.72
C THR A 614 -20.26 6.03 -27.17
N SER A 615 -21.44 5.51 -27.48
CA SER A 615 -21.80 5.18 -28.86
C SER A 615 -22.61 6.31 -29.46
N LYS A 616 -22.11 6.87 -30.56
CA LYS A 616 -22.91 7.66 -31.51
C LYS A 616 -23.93 6.71 -32.15
N GLU A 617 -25.21 6.84 -31.82
CA GLU A 617 -26.27 6.09 -32.49
C GLU A 617 -26.51 6.79 -33.84
N GLU A 618 -25.77 6.36 -34.86
CA GLU A 618 -26.00 6.81 -36.24
C GLU A 618 -27.40 6.37 -36.65
N VAL A 619 -28.23 7.34 -37.05
CA VAL A 619 -29.60 7.11 -37.52
C VAL A 619 -29.55 6.05 -38.61
N GLN A 620 -30.30 4.96 -38.43
CA GLN A 620 -30.30 3.83 -39.36
C GLN A 620 -30.51 4.30 -40.80
N SER A 621 -29.66 3.77 -41.70
CA SER A 621 -29.77 3.98 -43.15
C SER A 621 -31.18 3.65 -43.64
N THR A 622 -31.91 4.64 -44.12
CA THR A 622 -33.19 4.43 -44.77
C THR A 622 -32.98 4.50 -46.26
N CYS A 623 -32.85 3.34 -46.91
CA CYS A 623 -32.60 3.17 -48.37
C CYS A 623 -33.73 3.66 -49.29
N SER A 624 -34.54 4.63 -48.85
CA SER A 624 -35.70 5.16 -49.57
C SER A 624 -36.21 6.49 -48.98
N ASP A 625 -35.37 7.23 -48.25
CA ASP A 625 -35.73 8.52 -47.65
C ASP A 625 -35.33 9.73 -48.50
N GLY A 626 -34.56 9.52 -49.58
CA GLY A 626 -34.12 10.58 -50.48
C GLY A 626 -32.92 11.37 -49.97
N ILE A 627 -32.16 10.83 -49.01
CA ILE A 627 -30.98 11.44 -48.40
C ILE A 627 -29.86 10.39 -48.42
N GLN A 628 -28.63 10.78 -48.79
CA GLN A 628 -27.48 9.87 -48.72
C GLN A 628 -26.98 9.78 -47.27
N ASN A 629 -27.28 8.69 -46.57
CA ASN A 629 -26.89 8.46 -45.16
C ASN A 629 -26.34 7.04 -44.91
N GLY A 630 -25.76 6.80 -43.73
CA GLY A 630 -25.13 5.52 -43.40
C GLY A 630 -23.93 5.19 -44.29
N ASP A 631 -23.87 3.96 -44.83
CA ASP A 631 -22.79 3.49 -45.73
C ASP A 631 -23.15 3.58 -47.23
N GLU A 632 -24.20 4.35 -47.58
CA GLU A 632 -24.65 4.53 -48.95
C GLU A 632 -23.59 5.17 -49.87
N THR A 633 -23.36 4.54 -51.03
CA THR A 633 -22.43 5.07 -52.05
C THR A 633 -23.12 5.99 -53.07
N GLY A 634 -24.44 6.18 -52.96
CA GLY A 634 -25.27 7.12 -53.70
C GLY A 634 -26.61 7.32 -53.00
N LEU A 635 -27.43 8.28 -53.45
CA LEU A 635 -28.72 8.60 -52.82
C LEU A 635 -29.65 7.37 -52.78
N ASP A 636 -29.99 6.88 -51.59
CA ASP A 636 -30.80 5.67 -51.35
C ASP A 636 -30.18 4.36 -51.92
N CYS A 637 -28.86 4.33 -52.19
CA CYS A 637 -28.20 3.19 -52.83
C CYS A 637 -26.72 2.98 -52.45
N GLY A 638 -26.25 1.74 -52.57
CA GLY A 638 -24.88 1.35 -52.20
C GLY A 638 -24.70 1.05 -50.71
N GLY A 639 -23.52 0.55 -50.34
CA GLY A 639 -23.28 0.08 -48.97
C GLY A 639 -24.21 -1.06 -48.57
N SER A 640 -24.96 -0.85 -47.50
CA SER A 640 -26.00 -1.73 -46.94
C SER A 640 -27.32 -1.66 -47.71
N CYS A 641 -27.49 -0.67 -48.59
CA CYS A 641 -28.63 -0.50 -49.48
C CYS A 641 -28.40 -1.18 -50.85
N ASN A 642 -29.43 -1.20 -51.70
CA ASN A 642 -29.31 -1.83 -53.01
C ASN A 642 -28.21 -1.15 -53.84
N SER A 643 -27.43 -1.94 -54.59
CA SER A 643 -26.33 -1.41 -55.41
C SER A 643 -26.82 -0.30 -56.35
N CYS A 644 -26.08 0.80 -56.42
CA CYS A 644 -26.40 1.90 -57.32
C CYS A 644 -26.31 1.43 -58.77
N ASP A 645 -27.43 1.49 -59.51
CA ASP A 645 -27.45 1.18 -60.93
C ASP A 645 -26.56 2.18 -61.69
N SER A 646 -25.36 1.73 -62.05
CA SER A 646 -24.40 2.48 -62.85
C SER A 646 -24.95 2.70 -64.24
N ILE A 647 -25.27 3.95 -64.57
CA ILE A 647 -25.59 4.40 -65.92
C ILE A 647 -24.37 4.16 -66.80
N ASN A 648 -24.53 3.30 -67.81
CA ASN A 648 -23.53 2.93 -68.79
C ASN A 648 -23.03 4.11 -69.63
N GLU A 649 -21.71 4.35 -69.65
CA GLU A 649 -21.01 4.73 -70.88
C GLU A 649 -19.68 3.94 -70.99
N ASN A 650 -19.54 3.25 -72.12
CA ASN A 650 -18.35 2.58 -72.62
C ASN A 650 -17.16 3.56 -72.73
N GLU A 651 -15.96 3.14 -72.31
CA GLU A 651 -14.81 3.06 -73.21
C GLU A 651 -13.64 2.29 -72.57
N THR A 652 -12.94 1.56 -73.44
CA THR A 652 -11.89 0.60 -73.16
C THR A 652 -10.49 1.23 -73.06
N SER A 653 -9.68 0.61 -72.21
CA SER A 653 -8.26 0.30 -72.39
C SER A 653 -7.19 1.32 -71.97
N GLU A 654 -6.09 0.72 -71.46
CA GLU A 654 -4.70 1.17 -71.46
C GLU A 654 -4.18 1.94 -70.23
N GLY A 655 -3.61 1.16 -69.30
CA GLY A 655 -2.19 1.29 -68.94
C GLY A 655 -1.87 2.12 -67.69
N LEU A 656 -1.27 1.48 -66.68
CA LEU A 656 0.05 1.82 -66.11
C LEU A 656 0.28 1.03 -64.82
N ASP A 657 0.82 -0.18 -64.94
CA ASP A 657 1.62 -0.79 -63.87
C ASP A 657 3.04 -0.98 -64.42
N LYS A 658 3.93 -0.09 -64.01
CA LYS A 658 5.36 -0.22 -64.26
C LYS A 658 6.16 0.37 -63.10
N GLU A 659 6.97 -0.53 -62.52
CA GLU A 659 8.25 -0.26 -61.85
C GLU A 659 8.23 0.34 -60.44
N ILE A 660 8.15 -0.59 -59.48
CA ILE A 660 9.12 -0.69 -58.37
C ILE A 660 10.55 -0.71 -58.94
N GLN A 661 11.47 -0.05 -58.23
CA GLN A 661 12.95 -0.11 -58.25
C GLN A 661 13.65 1.09 -58.91
N GLU A 662 14.33 1.86 -58.05
CA GLU A 662 15.51 2.75 -58.25
C GLU A 662 15.30 3.98 -57.35
N THR A 663 16.08 4.34 -56.33
CA THR A 663 17.48 4.05 -56.01
C THR A 663 17.72 4.49 -54.56
N LEU A 664 18.00 3.58 -53.63
CA LEU A 664 18.57 3.94 -52.31
C LEU A 664 20.03 3.50 -52.30
N SER A 665 20.88 4.36 -52.84
CA SER A 665 22.31 4.37 -52.59
C SER A 665 22.83 5.78 -52.83
N GLN A 666 23.08 6.54 -51.76
CA GLN A 666 24.34 7.24 -51.53
C GLN A 666 24.27 7.97 -50.19
N GLU A 667 25.29 7.67 -49.39
CA GLU A 667 25.62 8.30 -48.12
C GLU A 667 25.83 9.81 -48.31
N GLU A 668 25.27 10.62 -47.41
CA GLU A 668 25.85 11.92 -47.11
C GLU A 668 25.82 12.12 -45.59
N SER A 669 27.03 12.22 -45.04
CA SER A 669 27.39 12.38 -43.65
C SER A 669 26.76 13.63 -43.02
N ILE A 670 25.93 13.46 -41.99
CA ILE A 670 25.58 14.52 -41.04
C ILE A 670 25.96 14.03 -39.64
N ASN A 671 26.82 14.81 -39.00
CA ASN A 671 27.40 14.60 -37.68
C ASN A 671 26.29 14.74 -36.63
N LEU A 672 25.84 13.62 -36.06
CA LEU A 672 24.77 13.54 -35.06
C LEU A 672 25.37 13.25 -33.68
N GLU A 673 25.96 14.24 -33.03
CA GLU A 673 26.30 14.16 -31.60
C GLU A 673 25.35 15.08 -30.82
N ALA A 674 24.71 14.50 -29.80
CA ALA A 674 23.78 15.08 -28.80
C ALA A 674 22.25 14.94 -29.05
N SER A 675 21.73 13.73 -29.25
CA SER A 675 20.25 13.49 -29.14
C SER A 675 19.82 12.06 -28.74
N GLN A 676 20.68 11.03 -28.79
CA GLN A 676 20.19 9.66 -28.79
C GLN A 676 19.80 9.02 -27.44
N CYS A 677 19.97 9.69 -26.28
CA CYS A 677 19.59 9.09 -24.99
C CYS A 677 19.50 10.13 -23.83
N PRO A 678 18.50 11.01 -23.80
CA PRO A 678 18.44 12.09 -22.81
C PRO A 678 18.12 11.63 -21.36
N PHE A 679 17.35 10.55 -21.19
CA PHE A 679 16.91 10.01 -19.87
C PHE A 679 17.47 8.63 -19.56
N GLY A 680 18.47 8.21 -20.33
CA GLY A 680 19.15 6.94 -20.14
C GLY A 680 20.65 7.12 -20.26
N CYS A 681 21.36 6.02 -20.43
CA CYS A 681 22.79 5.98 -20.59
C CYS A 681 23.15 5.43 -21.96
N LEU A 682 24.01 6.13 -22.69
CA LEU A 682 24.57 5.62 -23.93
C LEU A 682 25.59 4.53 -23.61
N PHE A 683 25.37 3.34 -24.15
CA PHE A 683 26.36 2.26 -24.17
C PHE A 683 26.74 1.99 -25.63
N THR A 684 28.04 2.01 -25.92
CA THR A 684 28.57 1.64 -27.23
C THR A 684 29.34 0.33 -27.08
N ASP A 685 28.96 -0.68 -27.85
CA ASP A 685 29.58 -2.00 -27.80
C ASP A 685 30.93 -2.06 -28.56
N SER A 686 31.55 -3.24 -28.60
CA SER A 686 32.83 -3.43 -29.31
C SER A 686 32.74 -3.37 -30.84
N GLU A 687 31.53 -3.30 -31.40
CA GLU A 687 31.26 -3.20 -32.84
C GLU A 687 30.85 -1.77 -33.24
N ASP A 688 31.07 -0.77 -32.38
CA ASP A 688 30.67 0.65 -32.55
C ASP A 688 29.14 0.85 -32.67
N THR A 689 28.34 -0.08 -32.16
CA THR A 689 26.87 0.06 -32.10
C THR A 689 26.49 0.75 -30.79
N THR A 690 25.80 1.89 -30.89
CA THR A 690 25.33 2.65 -29.72
C THR A 690 23.86 2.33 -29.41
N ILE A 691 23.60 1.95 -28.17
CA ILE A 691 22.27 1.70 -27.62
C ILE A 691 21.99 2.63 -26.42
N CYS A 692 20.73 2.95 -26.19
CA CYS A 692 20.28 3.75 -25.05
C CYS A 692 19.71 2.81 -23.98
N LEU A 693 20.33 2.78 -22.80
CA LEU A 693 19.87 2.02 -21.63
C LEU A 693 18.99 2.91 -20.75
N LYS A 694 17.81 2.44 -20.35
CA LYS A 694 16.98 3.14 -19.34
C LYS A 694 17.67 3.13 -17.97
N VAL A 695 17.36 4.09 -17.10
CA VAL A 695 17.81 4.04 -15.70
C VAL A 695 17.34 2.72 -15.06
N GLY A 696 18.27 2.00 -14.44
CA GLY A 696 18.06 0.65 -13.92
C GLY A 696 18.33 -0.49 -14.91
N GLU A 697 18.46 -0.24 -16.22
CA GLU A 697 18.84 -1.31 -17.16
C GLU A 697 20.33 -1.67 -17.05
N VAL A 698 20.59 -2.98 -17.17
CA VAL A 698 21.91 -3.59 -17.06
C VAL A 698 22.34 -4.11 -18.43
N ILE A 699 23.57 -3.82 -18.83
CA ILE A 699 24.22 -4.50 -19.96
C ILE A 699 25.67 -4.84 -19.64
N GLU A 700 26.04 -6.09 -19.94
CA GLU A 700 27.35 -6.68 -19.64
C GLU A 700 27.77 -6.55 -18.17
N LYS A 701 28.58 -5.54 -17.83
CA LYS A 701 29.10 -5.26 -16.49
C LYS A 701 28.79 -3.83 -16.06
N LYS A 702 27.84 -3.19 -16.73
CA LYS A 702 27.46 -1.80 -16.54
C LYS A 702 25.95 -1.69 -16.38
N TYR A 703 25.50 -0.66 -15.68
CA TYR A 703 24.10 -0.32 -15.55
C TYR A 703 23.92 1.19 -15.60
N CYS A 704 22.73 1.66 -15.95
CA CYS A 704 22.43 3.09 -15.94
C CYS A 704 21.96 3.51 -14.54
N SER A 705 22.80 4.20 -13.77
CA SER A 705 22.48 4.64 -12.39
C SER A 705 21.61 5.88 -12.36
N ALA A 706 21.77 6.77 -13.33
CA ALA A 706 20.99 7.99 -13.52
C ALA A 706 21.14 8.44 -14.99
N PRO A 707 20.32 9.38 -15.50
CA PRO A 707 20.48 9.88 -16.87
C PRO A 707 21.91 10.34 -17.15
N LYS A 708 22.50 9.83 -18.24
CA LYS A 708 23.90 10.06 -18.68
C LYS A 708 24.97 9.51 -17.73
N ASP A 709 24.61 8.73 -16.73
CA ASP A 709 25.52 8.16 -15.73
C ASP A 709 25.58 6.63 -15.85
N LEU A 710 26.51 6.16 -16.69
CA LEU A 710 26.75 4.74 -16.91
C LEU A 710 27.78 4.21 -15.92
N THR A 711 27.34 3.39 -14.97
CA THR A 711 28.16 2.94 -13.84
C THR A 711 28.55 1.48 -13.98
N ASP A 712 29.75 1.12 -13.53
CA ASP A 712 30.19 -0.28 -13.46
C ASP A 712 29.46 -1.01 -12.33
N GLN A 713 28.99 -2.21 -12.62
CA GLN A 713 28.45 -3.10 -11.61
C GLN A 713 29.53 -3.47 -10.58
N LYS A 714 29.15 -3.42 -9.33
CA LYS A 714 29.94 -3.78 -8.15
C LYS A 714 30.21 -5.29 -8.14
N LYS A 715 31.38 -5.65 -7.60
CA LYS A 715 31.83 -7.04 -7.48
C LYS A 715 31.14 -7.73 -6.31
N ASN A 716 31.11 -9.06 -6.33
CA ASN A 716 30.57 -9.84 -5.22
C ASN A 716 31.25 -9.48 -3.88
N GLY A 717 30.46 -9.26 -2.83
CA GLY A 717 30.81 -8.81 -1.48
C GLY A 717 30.80 -7.30 -1.28
N ALA A 718 30.57 -6.50 -2.32
CA ALA A 718 30.52 -5.04 -2.20
C ALA A 718 29.11 -4.56 -1.80
N VAL A 719 29.04 -3.49 -1.01
CA VAL A 719 27.77 -2.96 -0.54
C VAL A 719 26.90 -2.51 -1.71
N CYS A 720 25.63 -2.92 -1.75
CA CYS A 720 24.67 -2.56 -2.78
C CYS A 720 23.35 -2.14 -2.20
N THR A 721 22.61 -1.35 -2.97
CA THR A 721 21.26 -0.91 -2.64
C THR A 721 20.25 -1.54 -3.63
N PHE A 722 20.59 -1.59 -4.92
CA PHE A 722 19.76 -2.24 -5.94
C PHE A 722 20.46 -3.44 -6.60
N SER A 723 19.68 -4.43 -7.04
CA SER A 723 20.20 -5.63 -7.72
C SER A 723 20.98 -5.32 -9.02
N THR A 724 20.63 -4.23 -9.67
CA THR A 724 21.25 -3.72 -10.91
C THR A 724 22.70 -3.26 -10.68
N GLU A 725 23.03 -2.88 -9.44
CA GLU A 725 24.39 -2.54 -9.03
C GLU A 725 25.31 -3.75 -9.01
N CYS A 726 24.79 -4.98 -9.10
CA CYS A 726 25.54 -6.19 -8.81
C CYS A 726 25.87 -7.01 -10.04
N LEU A 727 27.14 -7.40 -10.17
CA LEU A 727 27.62 -8.23 -11.30
C LEU A 727 26.91 -9.59 -11.39
N SER A 728 26.34 -10.10 -10.29
CA SER A 728 25.53 -11.33 -10.26
C SER A 728 24.02 -11.10 -10.34
N ASN A 729 23.57 -9.87 -10.60
CA ASN A 729 22.15 -9.45 -10.64
C ASN A 729 21.37 -9.75 -9.34
N THR A 730 22.06 -9.84 -8.21
CA THR A 730 21.47 -10.08 -6.89
C THR A 730 22.16 -9.19 -5.87
N CYS A 731 21.35 -8.38 -5.18
CA CYS A 731 21.74 -7.65 -3.98
C CYS A 731 21.03 -8.35 -2.82
N GLU A 732 21.79 -8.99 -1.94
CA GLU A 732 21.28 -9.80 -0.82
C GLU A 732 22.08 -9.40 0.41
N ASP A 733 21.40 -9.11 1.52
CA ASP A 733 22.02 -8.56 2.74
C ASP A 733 22.90 -7.31 2.48
N ASN A 734 22.41 -6.40 1.63
CA ASN A 734 23.15 -5.21 1.18
C ASN A 734 24.52 -5.52 0.58
N GLN A 735 24.78 -6.74 0.09
CA GLN A 735 26.02 -7.10 -0.59
C GLN A 735 25.75 -7.74 -1.95
N CYS A 736 26.52 -7.32 -2.95
CA CYS A 736 26.45 -7.93 -4.26
C CYS A 736 26.91 -9.37 -4.21
N GLY A 737 26.25 -10.28 -4.91
CA GLY A 737 26.66 -11.69 -4.95
C GLY A 737 25.53 -12.64 -4.59
N LEU A 738 25.79 -13.93 -4.76
CA LEU A 738 25.01 -14.97 -4.11
C LEU A 738 25.60 -15.18 -2.73
N ALA A 739 24.79 -15.19 -1.67
CA ALA A 739 25.19 -15.83 -0.43
C ALA A 739 25.56 -17.29 -0.76
N THR A 740 26.85 -17.63 -0.76
CA THR A 740 27.27 -19.03 -0.73
C THR A 740 27.02 -19.58 0.67
N GLY A 741 25.74 -19.80 0.98
CA GLY A 741 25.21 -20.35 2.22
C GLY A 741 24.21 -21.46 1.91
N GLN A 742 24.73 -22.66 1.66
CA GLN A 742 24.03 -23.95 1.65
C GLN A 742 22.67 -24.07 0.95
N VAL A 743 22.69 -24.20 -0.39
CA VAL A 743 21.70 -25.06 -1.06
C VAL A 743 22.11 -26.52 -0.85
N ALA A 744 21.92 -27.04 0.36
CA ALA A 744 21.88 -28.49 0.59
C ALA A 744 20.51 -29.01 0.15
N ALA A 745 20.36 -29.13 -1.18
CA ALA A 745 19.46 -30.04 -1.88
C ALA A 745 18.29 -30.63 -1.08
N SER A 746 17.20 -29.87 -0.92
CA SER A 746 15.86 -30.43 -0.74
C SER A 746 15.14 -30.53 -2.09
N PHE A 747 15.85 -31.09 -3.08
CA PHE A 747 15.21 -31.63 -4.28
C PHE A 747 14.40 -32.87 -3.87
N ASN A 748 13.14 -32.65 -3.50
CA ASN A 748 11.99 -33.57 -3.59
C ASN A 748 12.32 -35.07 -3.82
N ILE A 749 13.06 -35.69 -2.89
CA ILE A 749 13.36 -37.14 -2.90
C ILE A 749 12.05 -37.92 -2.86
N LEU A 750 11.02 -37.38 -2.20
CA LEU A 750 9.69 -37.98 -2.15
C LEU A 750 9.04 -38.03 -3.53
N PHE A 751 9.18 -36.98 -4.35
CA PHE A 751 8.60 -36.94 -5.70
C PHE A 751 9.34 -37.88 -6.67
N VAL A 752 10.67 -37.95 -6.58
CA VAL A 752 11.49 -38.87 -7.38
C VAL A 752 11.26 -40.33 -6.97
N LEU A 753 11.15 -40.63 -5.67
CA LEU A 753 10.80 -41.98 -5.19
C LEU A 753 9.39 -42.38 -5.61
N LEU A 754 8.43 -41.44 -5.62
CA LEU A 754 7.05 -41.70 -6.07
C LEU A 754 7.00 -41.95 -7.59
N LEU A 755 7.80 -41.22 -8.37
CA LEU A 755 7.94 -41.46 -9.82
C LEU A 755 8.61 -42.80 -10.13
N ILE A 756 9.66 -43.16 -9.38
CA ILE A 756 10.32 -44.48 -9.49
C ILE A 756 9.36 -45.59 -9.09
N PHE A 757 8.56 -45.41 -8.02
CA PHE A 757 7.57 -46.40 -7.59
C PHE A 757 6.45 -46.60 -8.62
N VAL A 758 5.98 -45.52 -9.25
CA VAL A 758 5.00 -45.57 -10.34
C VAL A 758 5.57 -46.28 -11.56
N ILE A 759 6.81 -45.98 -11.95
CA ILE A 759 7.50 -46.67 -13.07
C ILE A 759 7.68 -48.16 -12.75
N PHE A 760 8.06 -48.53 -11.52
CA PHE A 760 8.22 -49.93 -11.12
C PHE A 760 6.88 -50.68 -11.12
N LYS A 761 5.79 -50.02 -10.70
CA LYS A 761 4.43 -50.62 -10.70
C LYS A 761 3.91 -50.81 -12.13
N ILE A 762 4.18 -49.86 -13.03
CA ILE A 762 3.84 -49.98 -14.46
C ILE A 762 4.66 -51.10 -15.12
N HIS A 763 5.95 -51.21 -14.80
CA HIS A 763 6.81 -52.28 -15.34
C HIS A 763 6.43 -53.68 -14.83
N SER A 764 5.99 -53.78 -13.57
CA SER A 764 5.43 -55.01 -12.98
C SER A 764 4.15 -55.45 -13.68
N LEU A 765 3.22 -54.52 -13.93
CA LEU A 765 1.95 -54.81 -14.62
C LEU A 765 2.13 -55.20 -16.09
N LEU A 766 3.18 -54.68 -16.77
CA LEU A 766 3.52 -55.06 -18.14
C LEU A 766 4.20 -56.43 -18.24
N LYS A 767 4.83 -56.93 -17.17
CA LYS A 767 5.47 -58.25 -17.15
C LYS A 767 4.49 -59.41 -16.96
N ILE A 768 3.33 -59.15 -16.35
CA ILE A 768 2.26 -60.16 -16.15
C ILE A 768 1.48 -60.43 -17.45
N ARG A 769 1.60 -59.58 -18.48
CA ARG A 769 0.89 -59.74 -19.76
C ARG A 769 1.67 -60.48 -20.86
N LYS A 770 2.77 -61.15 -20.52
CA LYS A 770 3.57 -61.96 -21.46
C LYS A 770 3.70 -63.44 -21.09
N SER A 771 2.89 -63.92 -20.15
CA SER A 771 2.64 -65.35 -19.96
C SER A 771 1.13 -65.59 -19.82
N ASP A 772 0.43 -65.45 -20.94
CA ASP A 772 -0.71 -66.27 -21.36
C ASP A 772 -0.85 -66.14 -22.89
#